data_AF-A0A849PUG9-F1
#
_entry.id   AF-A0A849PUG9-F1
#
_cell.length_a   1.000
_cell.length_b   1.000
_cell.length_c   1.000
_cell.angle_alpha   90.00
_cell.angle_beta   90.00
_cell.angle_gamma   90.00
#
_symmetry.space_group_name_H-M   'P 1'
#
loop_
_entity.id
_entity.type
_entity.pdbx_description
1 polymer ?
#
loop_
_entity_poly.entity_id
_entity_poly.type
_entity_poly.pdbx_seq_one_letter_code
_entity_poly.pdbx_strand_id
1 'polypeptide(L)'
;SFENIDIKNGSYMIMSSGSTLFVNSFIDIGGTATTTFSVHPNLTFGSQSIMTINSGGVLTHNSNTDTQISYINITLPNLTINSGGKIDVSSRGYSSDNGFGSSSYGSLTAPDDLGSGGSTGGSVSGARGAGLIKLNISGTFTNNGSIIANGANAGGSTVSSGQGVGGGYGGTGGSASSTTNSAGGGGSGGGIHIIAGTFAGNGSIDANGGNGGSYISAKGGGGAGGRIAIKYTTKTYDGSFAAYGGSGNQYGGAGTIYQKSASQSYGNLTVDNNAHSGATTPLNSTAYSTAFDLMTVQSGAIVSSMLATLPLNATTMIGNGTVSMSSNNLVLRTTNISMNGGSIASTSGQINITASNSIYLNSTISTSTGTIKIWYGSTGLDRCHASSAIISGTNYYYFSLWSNTTPHRCVESIVLDNFSLINASNITRTEFDIGEPFYPSLRIREYNGTDYFDIGGDWNLTAYNSNGSVPNATLTLTNTSGNYLWRTSQQYSESTIGNYTFIANFTGKSAVLMTNTSFEHIYNYRVVDGIAPQIDFIPPTYANNSYINENYTYINWSIVEVYTDTTIFSWDATTNTTTTNTYFNQTGITDGIYTYYVWANDTAGNENQSEIRTITIDTINPDIYFVSPTSDPDEYRNEDYAYINVTATDTNNITAFIDWNNSLVGWWRFNNESGENNTFFRDWSTYGNNATNGSSPAYVTGKFGDAMQFDGVDDYVNISDTSSLDITDAITISAWIKRGETVRCAVVAKYSTDDKRSYYFDVNDTYIALFLGSSDGTTYNYSYANGTIIEANKWYHIVGTWDKNGDQLIHLFVNGIEESYSTQALKTDSININDNDVWIGNRQETTRYFNGTIDEVRIWNRALSPEEINASYNAGLYRLETNYTNLNDGTYNYTAYAQDLAGNLNNTETRTVTIDTQAPSVSIESPENKTYNISTIYFNLTASDAVTTVEWCGYSFDSAAYKDLTNDAGDHYTDINASMTEGQHNVIFRCNDSAGNINQTSAVYFYTDTIAPEVTDLTIIPTINSAGTNYTNSTFTLNASVSDSGIGLNTTTCEYSLNNGSSWTGATYSSGNCTITLTDQP
;
A
#
# COMPACT_ATOMS: atom_id res chain seq x y z
N SER A 1 17.44 -21.94 -2.93
CA SER A 1 17.82 -21.77 -1.51
C SER A 1 19.31 -22.03 -1.38
N PHE A 2 20.05 -21.16 -0.69
CA PHE A 2 21.49 -21.31 -0.43
C PHE A 2 21.78 -21.14 1.07
N GLU A 3 22.77 -21.86 1.56
CA GLU A 3 23.26 -21.64 2.93
C GLU A 3 24.03 -20.32 3.01
N ASN A 4 25.03 -20.14 2.13
CA ASN A 4 25.88 -18.94 2.03
C ASN A 4 26.02 -18.50 0.58
N ILE A 5 26.21 -17.20 0.34
CA ILE A 5 26.52 -16.64 -0.97
C ILE A 5 27.72 -15.70 -0.87
N ASP A 6 28.78 -16.01 -1.61
CA ASP A 6 29.97 -15.17 -1.77
C ASP A 6 30.10 -14.70 -3.23
N ILE A 7 29.98 -13.40 -3.47
CA ILE A 7 30.14 -12.80 -4.81
C ILE A 7 31.39 -11.92 -4.75
N LYS A 8 32.46 -12.35 -5.44
CA LYS A 8 33.79 -11.72 -5.31
C LYS A 8 34.49 -11.39 -6.63
N ASN A 9 35.44 -10.46 -6.57
CA ASN A 9 36.50 -10.23 -7.56
C ASN A 9 36.04 -10.06 -9.02
N GLY A 10 35.06 -9.19 -9.28
CA GLY A 10 34.62 -8.91 -10.65
C GLY A 10 33.45 -9.79 -11.13
N SER A 11 32.97 -10.69 -10.28
CA SER A 11 31.83 -11.56 -10.58
C SER A 11 30.51 -10.79 -10.56
N TYR A 12 29.50 -11.32 -11.26
CA TYR A 12 28.14 -10.81 -11.19
C TYR A 12 27.14 -11.94 -10.92
N MET A 13 26.08 -11.61 -10.18
CA MET A 13 24.89 -12.45 -10.01
C MET A 13 23.68 -11.62 -10.41
N ILE A 14 22.83 -12.15 -11.28
CA ILE A 14 21.61 -11.47 -11.75
C ILE A 14 20.44 -12.41 -11.50
N MET A 15 19.45 -11.93 -10.74
CA MET A 15 18.18 -12.62 -10.58
C MET A 15 17.24 -12.29 -11.74
N SER A 16 16.65 -13.32 -12.34
CA SER A 16 15.54 -13.19 -13.28
C SER A 16 14.28 -12.69 -12.58
N SER A 17 13.36 -12.10 -13.36
CA SER A 17 12.04 -11.72 -12.86
C SER A 17 11.28 -12.94 -12.35
N GLY A 18 10.50 -12.77 -11.28
CA GLY A 18 9.73 -13.84 -10.64
C GLY A 18 10.55 -14.83 -9.79
N SER A 19 11.88 -14.70 -9.73
CA SER A 19 12.73 -15.59 -8.93
C SER A 19 12.79 -15.16 -7.46
N THR A 20 12.61 -16.10 -6.54
CA THR A 20 12.81 -15.90 -5.09
C THR A 20 14.14 -16.52 -4.66
N LEU A 21 14.99 -15.74 -4.01
CA LEU A 21 16.25 -16.22 -3.43
C LEU A 21 16.10 -16.31 -1.91
N PHE A 22 16.22 -17.53 -1.39
CA PHE A 22 16.32 -17.80 0.05
C PHE A 22 17.79 -18.01 0.44
N VAL A 23 18.26 -17.26 1.45
CA VAL A 23 19.59 -17.43 2.04
C VAL A 23 19.46 -17.64 3.54
N ASN A 24 20.09 -18.70 4.06
CA ASN A 24 19.96 -19.08 5.46
C ASN A 24 20.94 -18.32 6.38
N SER A 25 22.22 -18.23 5.98
CA SER A 25 23.30 -17.72 6.84
C SER A 25 23.83 -16.35 6.40
N PHE A 26 24.58 -16.23 5.30
CA PHE A 26 25.10 -14.91 4.90
C PHE A 26 25.20 -14.67 3.39
N ILE A 27 25.17 -13.38 3.01
CA ILE A 27 25.57 -12.88 1.70
C ILE A 27 26.75 -11.92 1.87
N ASP A 28 27.84 -12.14 1.14
CA ASP A 28 28.98 -11.24 1.10
C ASP A 28 29.32 -10.85 -0.35
N ILE A 29 29.31 -9.54 -0.62
CA ILE A 29 29.51 -8.95 -1.94
C ILE A 29 30.73 -8.04 -1.91
N GLY A 30 31.75 -8.27 -2.76
CA GLY A 30 32.85 -7.32 -2.97
C GLY A 30 34.21 -7.96 -3.24
N GLY A 31 35.29 -7.19 -3.24
CA GLY A 31 36.64 -7.69 -3.56
C GLY A 31 37.54 -6.63 -4.16
N THR A 32 38.62 -7.05 -4.82
CA THR A 32 39.58 -6.09 -5.44
C THR A 32 39.07 -5.46 -6.73
N ALA A 33 37.96 -5.96 -7.29
CA ALA A 33 37.32 -5.49 -8.51
C ALA A 33 35.79 -5.37 -8.34
N THR A 34 35.16 -4.51 -9.14
CA THR A 34 33.72 -4.23 -9.07
C THR A 34 32.89 -5.49 -9.25
N THR A 35 32.10 -5.84 -8.24
CA THR A 35 31.29 -7.06 -8.19
C THR A 35 29.82 -6.65 -8.04
N THR A 36 28.93 -7.17 -8.88
CA THR A 36 27.52 -6.72 -8.91
C THR A 36 26.55 -7.83 -8.53
N PHE A 37 25.63 -7.53 -7.61
CA PHE A 37 24.45 -8.35 -7.37
C PHE A 37 23.21 -7.58 -7.83
N SER A 38 22.56 -8.04 -8.90
CA SER A 38 21.32 -7.46 -9.42
C SER A 38 20.13 -8.31 -8.96
N VAL A 39 19.22 -7.68 -8.23
CA VAL A 39 18.09 -8.35 -7.58
C VAL A 39 16.75 -7.95 -8.18
N HIS A 40 15.75 -8.82 -8.05
CA HIS A 40 14.33 -8.54 -8.31
C HIS A 40 13.61 -8.46 -6.95
N PRO A 41 12.46 -7.76 -6.79
CA PRO A 41 11.81 -7.43 -5.50
C PRO A 41 11.61 -8.53 -4.44
N ASN A 42 11.79 -9.82 -4.77
CA ASN A 42 11.47 -10.94 -3.88
C ASN A 42 12.73 -11.60 -3.30
N LEU A 43 13.44 -10.90 -2.40
CA LEU A 43 14.53 -11.47 -1.60
C LEU A 43 14.01 -11.83 -0.20
N THR A 44 14.04 -13.11 0.16
CA THR A 44 13.63 -13.57 1.50
C THR A 44 14.84 -14.11 2.25
N PHE A 45 15.06 -13.65 3.47
CA PHE A 45 16.17 -14.07 4.31
C PHE A 45 15.68 -14.90 5.49
N GLY A 46 16.49 -15.84 5.94
CA GLY A 46 16.27 -16.52 7.22
C GLY A 46 16.36 -15.55 8.41
N SER A 47 15.79 -15.96 9.55
CA SER A 47 15.66 -15.12 10.76
C SER A 47 17.00 -14.73 11.41
N GLN A 48 18.12 -15.29 10.96
CA GLN A 48 19.48 -15.01 11.46
C GLN A 48 20.43 -14.49 10.38
N SER A 49 19.94 -14.22 9.16
CA SER A 49 20.85 -13.95 8.04
C SER A 49 21.53 -12.58 8.13
N ILE A 50 22.76 -12.51 7.60
CA ILE A 50 23.57 -11.28 7.55
C ILE A 50 23.96 -10.96 6.12
N MET A 51 23.84 -9.69 5.72
CA MET A 51 24.41 -9.22 4.45
C MET A 51 25.56 -8.25 4.70
N THR A 52 26.68 -8.47 4.01
CA THR A 52 27.83 -7.56 4.00
C THR A 52 28.17 -7.13 2.59
N ILE A 53 28.25 -5.82 2.36
CA ILE A 53 28.71 -5.22 1.10
C ILE A 53 30.08 -4.58 1.35
N ASN A 54 31.11 -5.25 0.86
CA ASN A 54 32.51 -4.85 0.97
C ASN A 54 32.93 -3.89 -0.14
N SER A 55 34.13 -3.33 -0.02
CA SER A 55 34.73 -2.50 -1.07
C SER A 55 34.65 -3.18 -2.44
N GLY A 56 34.25 -2.43 -3.46
CA GLY A 56 34.01 -2.95 -4.82
C GLY A 56 32.69 -3.71 -4.99
N GLY A 57 31.95 -4.02 -3.93
CA GLY A 57 30.63 -4.64 -4.02
C GLY A 57 29.54 -3.62 -4.36
N VAL A 58 28.65 -3.97 -5.28
CA VAL A 58 27.50 -3.17 -5.70
C VAL A 58 26.24 -4.03 -5.68
N LEU A 59 25.29 -3.70 -4.82
CA LEU A 59 23.92 -4.22 -4.87
C LEU A 59 23.04 -3.28 -5.69
N THR A 60 22.29 -3.82 -6.64
CA THR A 60 21.45 -3.06 -7.58
C THR A 60 20.24 -3.88 -8.02
N HIS A 61 19.40 -3.32 -8.89
CA HIS A 61 18.35 -4.05 -9.60
C HIS A 61 18.45 -3.83 -11.12
N ASN A 62 17.67 -4.57 -11.89
CA ASN A 62 17.58 -4.38 -13.34
C ASN A 62 16.93 -3.02 -13.66
N SER A 63 17.37 -2.35 -14.73
CA SER A 63 16.78 -1.06 -15.14
C SER A 63 15.30 -1.19 -15.46
N ASN A 64 14.47 -0.29 -14.94
CA ASN A 64 13.04 -0.32 -15.20
C ASN A 64 12.71 0.05 -16.65
N THR A 65 11.62 -0.52 -17.15
CA THR A 65 10.99 -0.19 -18.44
C THR A 65 9.55 0.24 -18.18
N ASP A 66 8.84 0.63 -19.24
CA ASP A 66 7.43 1.06 -19.13
C ASP A 66 6.50 -0.13 -18.77
N THR A 67 6.99 -1.37 -18.85
CA THR A 67 6.23 -2.61 -18.57
C THR A 67 6.79 -3.42 -17.41
N GLN A 68 7.97 -3.09 -16.90
CA GLN A 68 8.64 -3.85 -15.85
C GLN A 68 9.25 -2.92 -14.81
N ILE A 69 8.74 -3.05 -13.58
CA ILE A 69 9.23 -2.33 -12.41
C ILE A 69 10.00 -3.30 -11.50
N SER A 70 11.25 -2.96 -11.26
CA SER A 70 12.17 -3.57 -10.31
C SER A 70 12.58 -2.51 -9.27
N TYR A 71 12.75 -2.95 -8.04
CA TYR A 71 13.26 -2.15 -6.93
C TYR A 71 13.95 -3.09 -5.94
N ILE A 72 14.79 -2.53 -5.07
CA ILE A 72 15.37 -3.29 -3.97
C ILE A 72 14.36 -3.30 -2.83
N ASN A 73 13.96 -4.49 -2.38
CA ASN A 73 13.17 -4.69 -1.18
C ASN A 73 13.80 -5.80 -0.36
N ILE A 74 14.39 -5.43 0.78
CA ILE A 74 15.19 -6.34 1.58
C ILE A 74 14.72 -6.27 3.02
N THR A 75 14.32 -7.42 3.56
CA THR A 75 14.06 -7.61 4.99
C THR A 75 15.09 -8.57 5.55
N LEU A 76 15.92 -8.13 6.49
CA LEU A 76 16.92 -9.00 7.12
C LEU A 76 17.35 -8.52 8.52
N PRO A 77 17.88 -9.40 9.37
CA PRO A 77 18.33 -9.01 10.72
C PRO A 77 19.45 -7.97 10.75
N ASN A 78 20.54 -8.16 9.99
CA ASN A 78 21.72 -7.27 10.04
C ASN A 78 22.33 -6.99 8.67
N LEU A 79 22.52 -5.70 8.34
CA LEU A 79 23.14 -5.23 7.10
C LEU A 79 24.38 -4.39 7.42
N THR A 80 25.52 -4.72 6.82
CA THR A 80 26.74 -3.91 6.89
C THR A 80 27.21 -3.51 5.49
N ILE A 81 27.32 -2.20 5.24
CA ILE A 81 27.96 -1.65 4.04
C ILE A 81 29.30 -1.07 4.48
N ASN A 82 30.40 -1.73 4.13
CA ASN A 82 31.74 -1.26 4.44
C ASN A 82 32.17 -0.13 3.49
N SER A 83 33.22 0.59 3.88
CA SER A 83 33.79 1.65 3.04
C SER A 83 34.15 1.11 1.64
N GLY A 84 33.68 1.81 0.61
CA GLY A 84 33.81 1.41 -0.80
C GLY A 84 32.74 0.44 -1.32
N GLY A 85 31.89 -0.12 -0.44
CA GLY A 85 30.72 -0.91 -0.82
C GLY A 85 29.51 -0.01 -1.11
N LYS A 86 28.61 -0.46 -2.00
CA LYS A 86 27.50 0.36 -2.48
C LYS A 86 26.18 -0.41 -2.62
N ILE A 87 25.08 0.28 -2.33
CA ILE A 87 23.76 -0.01 -2.91
C ILE A 87 23.49 1.11 -3.91
N ASP A 88 23.37 0.79 -5.20
CA ASP A 88 23.28 1.81 -6.25
C ASP A 88 22.18 1.48 -7.26
N VAL A 89 21.11 2.29 -7.24
CA VAL A 89 19.98 2.22 -8.17
C VAL A 89 19.92 3.45 -9.06
N SER A 90 21.03 4.17 -9.22
CA SER A 90 21.08 5.37 -10.04
C SER A 90 20.67 5.06 -11.49
N SER A 91 19.90 5.97 -12.10
CA SER A 91 19.43 5.87 -13.49
C SER A 91 18.56 4.63 -13.83
N ARG A 92 17.99 3.95 -12.81
CA ARG A 92 17.18 2.73 -12.98
C ARG A 92 15.68 2.91 -12.74
N GLY A 93 15.22 4.16 -12.56
CA GLY A 93 13.82 4.53 -12.49
C GLY A 93 13.18 4.61 -13.87
N TYR A 94 12.19 5.50 -14.01
CA TYR A 94 11.45 5.65 -15.25
C TYR A 94 12.35 6.08 -16.42
N SER A 95 11.96 5.62 -17.61
CA SER A 95 12.56 6.01 -18.89
C SER A 95 12.28 7.50 -19.19
N SER A 96 12.93 8.06 -20.22
CA SER A 96 12.74 9.46 -20.61
C SER A 96 11.27 9.79 -20.87
N ASP A 97 10.82 10.99 -20.53
CA ASP A 97 9.42 11.46 -20.67
C ASP A 97 8.37 10.67 -19.88
N ASN A 98 8.78 9.67 -19.10
CA ASN A 98 7.89 8.83 -18.30
C ASN A 98 8.04 9.12 -16.80
N GLY A 99 6.95 8.91 -16.06
CA GLY A 99 6.86 9.19 -14.62
C GLY A 99 6.19 10.53 -14.30
N PHE A 100 6.01 10.81 -13.00
CA PHE A 100 5.30 12.00 -12.54
C PHE A 100 6.16 13.25 -12.70
N GLY A 101 5.79 14.12 -13.65
CA GLY A 101 6.37 15.46 -13.78
C GLY A 101 5.95 16.34 -12.60
N SER A 102 6.92 16.70 -11.74
CA SER A 102 6.93 17.73 -10.68
C SER A 102 5.76 17.86 -9.69
N SER A 103 4.66 17.11 -9.81
CA SER A 103 3.39 17.38 -9.09
C SER A 103 2.95 16.27 -8.15
N SER A 104 3.54 15.08 -8.20
CA SER A 104 3.33 14.01 -7.21
C SER A 104 4.64 13.27 -6.98
N TYR A 105 5.31 13.58 -5.87
CA TYR A 105 6.27 12.66 -5.27
C TYR A 105 5.54 12.03 -4.08
N GLY A 106 5.49 10.71 -3.96
CA GLY A 106 4.55 9.93 -3.13
C GLY A 106 4.60 10.19 -1.64
N SER A 107 4.92 9.19 -0.82
CA SER A 107 4.95 9.39 0.63
C SER A 107 6.25 10.06 1.09
N LEU A 108 6.17 10.99 2.04
CA LEU A 108 7.33 11.62 2.69
C LEU A 108 7.96 10.69 3.74
N THR A 109 7.16 9.82 4.33
CA THR A 109 7.53 8.99 5.49
C THR A 109 7.77 7.53 5.13
N ALA A 110 7.37 7.12 3.93
CA ALA A 110 7.58 5.80 3.34
C ALA A 110 7.63 5.90 1.79
N PRO A 111 8.69 6.48 1.20
CA PRO A 111 8.79 6.66 -0.25
C PRO A 111 8.65 5.34 -1.00
N ASP A 112 7.70 5.31 -1.95
CA ASP A 112 7.38 4.12 -2.75
C ASP A 112 7.54 4.36 -4.25
N ASP A 113 7.93 5.57 -4.66
CA ASP A 113 8.06 5.94 -6.07
C ASP A 113 9.47 5.84 -6.61
N LEU A 114 9.55 5.50 -7.89
CA LEU A 114 10.75 5.66 -8.72
C LEU A 114 10.94 7.11 -9.13
N GLY A 115 12.17 7.51 -9.39
CA GLY A 115 12.46 8.80 -10.03
C GLY A 115 11.92 8.84 -11.46
N SER A 116 11.28 9.95 -11.81
CA SER A 116 10.78 10.25 -13.17
C SER A 116 11.91 10.51 -14.15
N GLY A 117 11.69 10.18 -15.42
CA GLY A 117 12.55 10.59 -16.52
C GLY A 117 12.49 12.09 -16.79
N GLY A 118 13.58 12.64 -17.28
CA GLY A 118 13.63 14.00 -17.80
C GLY A 118 12.85 14.13 -19.10
N SER A 119 12.35 15.34 -19.36
CA SER A 119 11.63 15.68 -20.59
C SER A 119 12.56 15.76 -21.79
N THR A 120 12.06 15.39 -22.97
CA THR A 120 12.67 15.61 -24.28
C THR A 120 12.78 17.09 -24.61
N GLY A 121 13.95 17.49 -25.12
CA GLY A 121 14.20 18.84 -25.59
C GLY A 121 14.82 18.81 -26.99
N GLY A 122 14.09 19.30 -28.00
CA GLY A 122 14.52 19.21 -29.40
C GLY A 122 14.47 17.76 -29.92
N SER A 123 15.56 17.28 -30.54
CA SER A 123 15.68 15.92 -31.09
C SER A 123 16.32 14.90 -30.14
N VAL A 124 16.44 15.20 -28.84
CA VAL A 124 17.16 14.36 -27.87
C VAL A 124 16.28 13.96 -26.69
N SER A 125 16.26 12.66 -26.40
CA SER A 125 15.60 12.03 -25.25
C SER A 125 16.15 12.56 -23.92
N GLY A 126 15.25 12.80 -22.95
CA GLY A 126 15.64 13.18 -21.58
C GLY A 126 16.30 12.03 -20.82
N ALA A 127 16.89 12.33 -19.66
CA ALA A 127 17.64 11.32 -18.90
C ALA A 127 16.71 10.43 -18.04
N ARG A 128 17.14 9.21 -17.71
CA ARG A 128 16.38 8.29 -16.83
C ARG A 128 16.36 8.77 -15.38
N GLY A 129 15.24 8.55 -14.69
CA GLY A 129 15.18 8.74 -13.23
C GLY A 129 15.87 7.62 -12.46
N ALA A 130 15.97 7.72 -11.14
CA ALA A 130 16.59 6.70 -10.30
C ALA A 130 15.60 5.64 -9.77
N GLY A 131 16.11 4.47 -9.38
CA GLY A 131 15.31 3.38 -8.83
C GLY A 131 14.85 3.61 -7.39
N LEU A 132 14.28 2.57 -6.78
CA LEU A 132 13.73 2.58 -5.43
C LEU A 132 14.48 1.57 -4.54
N ILE A 133 14.80 1.98 -3.31
CA ILE A 133 15.46 1.15 -2.29
C ILE A 133 14.56 1.09 -1.06
N LYS A 134 14.18 -0.12 -0.64
CA LYS A 134 13.48 -0.40 0.62
C LYS A 134 14.29 -1.38 1.45
N LEU A 135 14.69 -0.97 2.65
CA LEU A 135 15.45 -1.76 3.61
C LEU A 135 14.66 -1.86 4.92
N ASN A 136 14.31 -3.06 5.35
CA ASN A 136 13.71 -3.34 6.64
C ASN A 136 14.65 -4.20 7.48
N ILE A 137 15.40 -3.55 8.38
CA ILE A 137 16.49 -4.16 9.14
C ILE A 137 16.09 -4.24 10.62
N SER A 138 15.62 -5.39 11.08
CA SER A 138 15.12 -5.54 12.46
C SER A 138 16.21 -5.36 13.52
N GLY A 139 17.45 -5.73 13.21
CA GLY A 139 18.63 -5.59 14.07
C GLY A 139 19.47 -4.35 13.74
N THR A 140 20.76 -4.55 13.42
CA THR A 140 21.71 -3.46 13.19
C THR A 140 21.94 -3.21 11.70
N PHE A 141 21.71 -1.97 11.28
CA PHE A 141 22.12 -1.45 9.97
C PHE A 141 23.33 -0.53 10.12
N THR A 142 24.48 -0.96 9.62
CA THR A 142 25.73 -0.18 9.61
C THR A 142 26.08 0.27 8.19
N ASN A 143 26.04 1.57 7.89
CA ASN A 143 26.46 2.13 6.61
C ASN A 143 27.74 2.96 6.75
N ASN A 144 28.88 2.42 6.30
CA ASN A 144 30.16 3.11 6.13
C ASN A 144 30.52 3.31 4.64
N GLY A 145 29.65 2.88 3.72
CA GLY A 145 29.80 2.98 2.27
C GLY A 145 28.84 4.00 1.67
N SER A 146 28.17 3.65 0.56
CA SER A 146 27.21 4.55 -0.10
C SER A 146 25.89 3.86 -0.47
N ILE A 147 24.77 4.54 -0.22
CA ILE A 147 23.46 4.19 -0.78
C ILE A 147 23.07 5.30 -1.76
N ILE A 148 22.76 4.95 -3.00
CA ILE A 148 22.66 5.91 -4.10
C ILE A 148 21.42 5.62 -4.96
N ALA A 149 20.53 6.61 -5.06
CA ALA A 149 19.36 6.64 -5.94
C ALA A 149 19.34 7.96 -6.73
N ASN A 150 20.42 8.24 -7.46
CA ASN A 150 20.56 9.48 -8.22
C ASN A 150 19.97 9.39 -9.64
N GLY A 151 19.30 10.45 -10.09
CA GLY A 151 18.82 10.60 -11.45
C GLY A 151 19.97 10.79 -12.46
N ALA A 152 19.74 10.40 -13.71
CA ALA A 152 20.74 10.51 -14.77
C ALA A 152 20.91 11.96 -15.27
N ASN A 153 22.13 12.31 -15.71
CA ASN A 153 22.37 13.56 -16.44
C ASN A 153 21.92 13.42 -17.90
N ALA A 154 21.40 14.49 -18.49
CA ALA A 154 21.00 14.54 -19.89
C ALA A 154 22.19 14.32 -20.84
N GLY A 155 21.97 13.56 -21.91
CA GLY A 155 23.03 13.18 -22.86
C GLY A 155 24.03 12.15 -22.32
N GLY A 156 23.81 11.63 -21.10
CA GLY A 156 24.46 10.42 -20.62
C GLY A 156 24.03 9.23 -21.47
N SER A 157 25.00 8.59 -22.12
CA SER A 157 24.83 7.41 -22.96
C SER A 157 23.96 6.35 -22.26
N THR A 158 23.04 5.78 -23.04
CA THR A 158 22.28 4.57 -22.75
C THR A 158 23.08 3.60 -21.88
N VAL A 159 22.47 3.11 -20.79
CA VAL A 159 23.03 2.03 -19.96
C VAL A 159 23.26 0.82 -20.86
N SER A 160 24.48 0.66 -21.36
CA SER A 160 24.98 -0.59 -21.88
C SER A 160 25.10 -1.54 -20.69
N SER A 161 24.26 -2.57 -20.70
CA SER A 161 24.47 -3.88 -20.07
C SER A 161 25.67 -3.98 -19.11
N GLY A 162 25.40 -4.01 -17.80
CA GLY A 162 26.24 -4.75 -16.84
C GLY A 162 27.62 -4.20 -16.47
N GLN A 163 27.98 -2.95 -16.75
CA GLN A 163 29.25 -2.36 -16.29
C GLN A 163 29.01 -1.16 -15.38
N GLY A 164 29.24 -1.34 -14.08
CA GLY A 164 29.21 -0.27 -13.09
C GLY A 164 30.29 0.78 -13.39
N VAL A 165 29.88 1.95 -13.86
CA VAL A 165 30.78 3.09 -13.99
C VAL A 165 30.85 3.80 -12.63
N GLY A 166 31.90 3.48 -11.87
CA GLY A 166 32.33 4.27 -10.73
C GLY A 166 32.81 5.64 -11.22
N GLY A 167 31.94 6.63 -11.19
CA GLY A 167 32.30 8.05 -11.19
C GLY A 167 31.93 8.63 -9.83
N GLY A 168 32.92 9.13 -9.08
CA GLY A 168 32.68 9.73 -7.77
C GLY A 168 31.79 10.96 -7.88
N TYR A 169 30.54 10.84 -7.46
CA TYR A 169 29.66 11.97 -7.13
C TYR A 169 29.83 12.28 -5.63
N GLY A 170 31.06 12.58 -5.23
CA GLY A 170 31.36 13.09 -3.91
C GLY A 170 31.57 14.59 -3.98
N GLY A 171 30.61 15.36 -3.47
CA GLY A 171 30.81 16.73 -3.02
C GLY A 171 30.78 17.83 -4.07
N THR A 172 30.05 18.89 -3.71
CA THR A 172 30.00 20.24 -4.30
C THR A 172 29.29 20.35 -5.66
N GLY A 173 28.33 21.29 -5.73
CA GLY A 173 27.59 21.67 -6.94
C GLY A 173 28.49 22.32 -7.98
N GLY A 174 29.38 21.53 -8.58
CA GLY A 174 30.19 21.91 -9.72
C GLY A 174 29.55 21.43 -11.01
N SER A 175 29.24 22.37 -11.90
CA SER A 175 28.82 22.15 -13.28
C SER A 175 29.60 21.02 -13.96
N ALA A 176 29.00 19.82 -14.06
CA ALA A 176 29.38 18.87 -15.08
C ALA A 176 28.75 19.35 -16.39
N SER A 177 29.44 20.27 -17.06
CA SER A 177 29.10 20.74 -18.41
C SER A 177 29.04 19.54 -19.35
N SER A 178 27.83 19.12 -19.74
CA SER A 178 27.65 18.09 -20.76
C SER A 178 28.29 18.59 -22.06
N THR A 179 29.33 17.90 -22.53
CA THR A 179 29.99 18.15 -23.82
C THR A 179 29.20 17.59 -25.00
N THR A 180 27.97 17.11 -24.77
CA THR A 180 27.10 16.52 -25.78
C THR A 180 26.00 17.48 -26.20
N ASN A 181 25.73 17.52 -27.50
CA ASN A 181 24.73 18.37 -28.15
C ASN A 181 23.29 18.00 -27.75
N SER A 182 22.91 18.15 -26.48
CA SER A 182 21.60 17.74 -25.97
C SER A 182 20.90 18.87 -25.22
N ALA A 183 19.62 19.07 -25.52
CA ALA A 183 18.71 19.95 -24.78
C ALA A 183 17.75 19.17 -23.87
N GLY A 184 17.96 17.85 -23.69
CA GLY A 184 17.11 17.01 -22.83
C GLY A 184 17.21 17.38 -21.34
N GLY A 185 16.14 17.13 -20.59
CA GLY A 185 16.09 17.32 -19.14
C GLY A 185 16.83 16.23 -18.37
N GLY A 186 17.33 16.58 -17.18
CA GLY A 186 17.90 15.61 -16.24
C GLY A 186 16.82 14.74 -15.60
N GLY A 187 17.16 13.49 -15.27
CA GLY A 187 16.25 12.56 -14.61
C GLY A 187 16.18 12.84 -13.11
N SER A 188 15.08 12.48 -12.46
CA SER A 188 14.87 12.76 -11.04
C SER A 188 15.51 11.72 -10.13
N GLY A 189 15.87 12.13 -8.91
CA GLY A 189 16.25 11.21 -7.84
C GLY A 189 15.10 10.27 -7.45
N GLY A 190 15.44 9.10 -6.90
CA GLY A 190 14.48 8.05 -6.56
C GLY A 190 14.09 8.00 -5.09
N GLY A 191 13.41 6.94 -4.68
CA GLY A 191 13.00 6.69 -3.29
C GLY A 191 14.04 5.86 -2.52
N ILE A 192 14.30 6.25 -1.27
CA ILE A 192 15.06 5.47 -0.29
C ILE A 192 14.25 5.39 0.99
N HIS A 193 13.79 4.20 1.36
CA HIS A 193 13.03 3.92 2.58
C HIS A 193 13.79 2.91 3.44
N ILE A 194 14.14 3.32 4.66
CA ILE A 194 14.92 2.52 5.60
C ILE A 194 14.18 2.43 6.93
N ILE A 195 13.98 1.21 7.42
CA ILE A 195 13.53 0.90 8.78
C ILE A 195 14.67 0.12 9.44
N ALA A 196 15.14 0.56 10.61
CA ALA A 196 16.25 -0.07 11.31
C ALA A 196 16.01 -0.19 12.81
N GLY A 197 16.43 -1.29 13.44
CA GLY A 197 16.57 -1.35 14.90
C GLY A 197 17.63 -0.33 15.36
N THR A 198 18.89 -0.60 15.04
CA THR A 198 20.02 0.33 15.24
C THR A 198 20.54 0.85 13.90
N PHE A 199 20.57 2.17 13.72
CA PHE A 199 21.13 2.83 12.54
C PHE A 199 22.50 3.46 12.87
N ALA A 200 23.56 2.90 12.30
CA ALA A 200 24.95 3.21 12.63
C ALA A 200 25.82 3.44 11.38
N GLY A 201 27.00 4.05 11.57
CA GLY A 201 28.01 4.25 10.52
C GLY A 201 28.23 5.71 10.11
N ASN A 202 29.04 5.94 9.09
CA ASN A 202 29.46 7.28 8.64
C ASN A 202 29.47 7.46 7.10
N GLY A 203 28.78 6.58 6.38
CA GLY A 203 28.68 6.58 4.92
C GLY A 203 27.82 7.70 4.33
N SER A 204 27.48 7.59 3.05
CA SER A 204 26.57 8.50 2.36
C SER A 204 25.24 7.83 2.00
N ILE A 205 24.15 8.61 1.98
CA ILE A 205 22.83 8.21 1.51
C ILE A 205 22.28 9.34 0.61
N ASP A 206 22.24 9.09 -0.69
CA ASP A 206 22.09 10.12 -1.72
C ASP A 206 20.95 9.79 -2.70
N ALA A 207 20.07 10.76 -2.95
CA ALA A 207 18.95 10.67 -3.90
C ALA A 207 18.85 11.98 -4.72
N ASN A 208 19.93 12.39 -5.36
CA ASN A 208 20.01 13.65 -6.10
C ASN A 208 19.35 13.56 -7.49
N GLY A 209 18.82 14.67 -7.97
CA GLY A 209 18.41 14.83 -9.36
C GLY A 209 19.60 15.00 -10.31
N GLY A 210 19.43 14.58 -11.56
CA GLY A 210 20.43 14.69 -12.60
C GLY A 210 20.44 16.06 -13.30
N ASN A 211 21.56 16.44 -13.88
CA ASN A 211 21.74 17.69 -14.58
C ASN A 211 21.09 17.67 -15.98
N GLY A 212 20.43 18.76 -16.37
CA GLY A 212 19.92 19.00 -17.72
C GLY A 212 21.04 19.32 -18.71
N GLY A 213 20.78 19.07 -20.00
CA GLY A 213 21.75 19.25 -21.07
C GLY A 213 21.88 20.71 -21.49
N SER A 214 23.04 21.08 -22.04
CA SER A 214 23.27 22.44 -22.55
C SER A 214 23.61 22.41 -24.04
N TYR A 215 22.70 22.91 -24.89
CA TYR A 215 22.92 23.13 -26.32
C TYR A 215 22.91 24.63 -26.67
N ILE A 216 23.57 24.99 -27.77
CA ILE A 216 23.88 26.38 -28.19
C ILE A 216 22.60 27.26 -28.30
N SER A 217 21.44 26.64 -28.55
CA SER A 217 20.13 27.31 -28.67
C SER A 217 19.07 26.89 -27.64
N ALA A 218 19.36 25.91 -26.76
CA ALA A 218 18.39 25.41 -25.77
C ALA A 218 19.08 24.71 -24.59
N LYS A 219 18.59 24.94 -23.37
CA LYS A 219 19.05 24.25 -22.15
C LYS A 219 17.91 23.41 -21.56
N GLY A 220 18.20 22.16 -21.23
CA GLY A 220 17.27 21.28 -20.52
C GLY A 220 17.18 21.66 -19.03
N GLY A 221 16.04 21.40 -18.40
CA GLY A 221 15.87 21.56 -16.95
C GLY A 221 16.63 20.50 -16.16
N GLY A 222 17.05 20.83 -14.94
CA GLY A 222 17.61 19.84 -14.00
C GLY A 222 16.50 18.97 -13.42
N GLY A 223 16.80 17.68 -13.21
CA GLY A 223 15.89 16.75 -12.52
C GLY A 223 15.78 17.09 -11.04
N ALA A 224 14.63 16.83 -10.42
CA ALA A 224 14.44 17.11 -9.00
C ALA A 224 15.08 16.02 -8.12
N GLY A 225 15.40 16.37 -6.87
CA GLY A 225 15.85 15.42 -5.87
C GLY A 225 14.76 14.43 -5.47
N GLY A 226 15.18 13.26 -5.01
CA GLY A 226 14.33 12.15 -4.57
C GLY A 226 13.92 12.23 -3.10
N ARG A 227 13.31 11.16 -2.58
CA ARG A 227 12.83 11.12 -1.19
C ARG A 227 13.56 10.08 -0.38
N ILE A 228 14.10 10.49 0.76
CA ILE A 228 14.80 9.65 1.73
C ILE A 228 13.97 9.65 3.01
N ALA A 229 13.55 8.47 3.48
CA ALA A 229 12.87 8.30 4.76
C ALA A 229 13.55 7.21 5.59
N ILE A 230 13.85 7.53 6.85
CA ILE A 230 14.58 6.65 7.76
C ILE A 230 13.85 6.59 9.09
N LYS A 231 13.41 5.41 9.48
CA LYS A 231 12.84 5.13 10.80
C LYS A 231 13.80 4.26 11.59
N TYR A 232 14.08 4.62 12.84
CA TYR A 232 15.02 3.86 13.66
C TYR A 232 14.65 3.79 15.14
N THR A 233 15.09 2.77 15.86
CA THR A 233 14.97 2.74 17.33
C THR A 233 16.14 3.48 17.98
N THR A 234 17.37 3.14 17.58
CA THR A 234 18.61 3.75 18.08
C THR A 234 19.43 4.31 16.92
N LYS A 235 20.03 5.50 17.08
CA LYS A 235 20.91 6.10 16.07
C LYS A 235 22.29 6.42 16.64
N THR A 236 23.32 5.90 15.98
CA THR A 236 24.73 6.29 16.13
C THR A 236 25.35 6.70 14.79
N TYR A 237 24.52 6.80 13.74
CA TYR A 237 24.94 7.23 12.41
C TYR A 237 25.35 8.71 12.38
N ASP A 238 26.55 8.97 11.86
CA ASP A 238 27.18 10.28 11.70
C ASP A 238 27.62 10.52 10.23
N GLY A 239 26.92 9.89 9.30
CA GLY A 239 27.16 10.05 7.86
C GLY A 239 26.35 11.17 7.21
N SER A 240 26.48 11.31 5.89
CA SER A 240 25.84 12.39 5.12
C SER A 240 24.55 11.95 4.42
N PHE A 241 23.66 12.92 4.19
CA PHE A 241 22.46 12.78 3.37
C PHE A 241 22.46 13.83 2.26
N ALA A 242 22.02 13.47 1.06
CA ALA A 242 21.85 14.41 -0.04
C ALA A 242 20.58 14.08 -0.86
N ALA A 243 19.75 15.10 -1.10
CA ALA A 243 18.59 14.98 -1.98
C ALA A 243 18.45 16.28 -2.78
N TYR A 244 19.52 16.70 -3.45
CA TYR A 244 19.56 17.98 -4.16
C TYR A 244 18.91 17.88 -5.55
N GLY A 245 18.36 18.98 -6.04
CA GLY A 245 17.99 19.12 -7.44
C GLY A 245 19.21 19.26 -8.35
N GLY A 246 19.12 18.72 -9.56
CA GLY A 246 20.16 18.84 -10.58
C GLY A 246 20.22 20.24 -11.18
N SER A 247 21.37 20.59 -11.75
CA SER A 247 21.56 21.84 -12.50
C SER A 247 20.91 21.80 -13.88
N GLY A 248 20.50 22.94 -14.43
CA GLY A 248 19.90 23.03 -15.77
C GLY A 248 19.51 24.46 -16.11
N ASN A 249 18.64 24.65 -17.11
CA ASN A 249 18.03 25.95 -17.39
C ASN A 249 17.30 26.51 -16.15
N GLN A 250 16.57 25.62 -15.48
CA GLN A 250 16.10 25.77 -14.12
C GLN A 250 16.73 24.64 -13.30
N TYR A 251 17.21 24.95 -12.10
CA TYR A 251 17.63 23.91 -11.16
C TYR A 251 16.41 23.07 -10.76
N GLY A 252 16.57 21.76 -10.65
CA GLY A 252 15.54 20.89 -10.11
C GLY A 252 15.17 21.30 -8.69
N GLY A 253 13.96 20.96 -8.26
CA GLY A 253 13.56 21.12 -6.87
C GLY A 253 14.38 20.19 -5.97
N ALA A 254 14.57 20.58 -4.72
CA ALA A 254 15.14 19.68 -3.73
C ALA A 254 14.20 18.47 -3.52
N GLY A 255 14.78 17.37 -3.14
CA GLY A 255 14.10 16.23 -2.55
C GLY A 255 13.86 16.43 -1.06
N THR A 256 13.45 15.37 -0.35
CA THR A 256 13.13 15.44 1.07
C THR A 256 13.87 14.37 1.87
N ILE A 257 14.34 14.73 3.06
CA ILE A 257 14.99 13.80 4.00
C ILE A 257 14.17 13.76 5.29
N TYR A 258 13.51 12.64 5.53
CA TYR A 258 12.70 12.37 6.72
C TYR A 258 13.41 11.39 7.65
N GLN A 259 13.49 11.71 8.94
CA GLN A 259 14.10 10.87 9.97
C GLN A 259 13.18 10.80 11.20
N LYS A 260 12.84 9.59 11.66
CA LYS A 260 12.00 9.39 12.85
C LYS A 260 12.60 8.35 13.78
N SER A 261 12.84 8.72 15.03
CA SER A 261 13.12 7.74 16.08
C SER A 261 11.82 7.04 16.54
N ALA A 262 11.94 5.85 17.13
CA ALA A 262 10.82 5.15 17.77
C ALA A 262 10.19 5.99 18.91
N SER A 263 10.99 6.82 19.58
CA SER A 263 10.53 7.73 20.64
C SER A 263 9.85 9.01 20.15
N GLN A 264 10.03 9.38 18.87
CA GLN A 264 9.39 10.55 18.28
C GLN A 264 7.97 10.23 17.85
N SER A 265 7.06 11.20 18.02
CA SER A 265 5.68 11.06 17.54
C SER A 265 5.59 11.29 16.03
N TYR A 266 6.29 12.30 15.51
CA TYR A 266 6.09 12.78 14.14
C TYR A 266 7.35 12.85 13.27
N GLY A 267 8.55 12.81 13.87
CA GLY A 267 9.82 12.80 13.14
C GLY A 267 10.25 14.16 12.59
N ASN A 268 11.46 14.21 12.02
CA ASN A 268 12.11 15.41 11.51
C ASN A 268 12.18 15.40 9.98
N LEU A 269 11.85 16.51 9.34
CA LEU A 269 11.95 16.73 7.90
C LEU A 269 13.02 17.78 7.57
N THR A 270 13.92 17.47 6.65
CA THR A 270 14.92 18.40 6.11
C THR A 270 14.75 18.52 4.59
N VAL A 271 14.76 19.76 4.11
CA VAL A 271 14.79 20.11 2.67
C VAL A 271 15.95 21.08 2.44
N ASP A 272 16.92 20.64 1.64
CA ASP A 272 18.16 21.34 1.36
C ASP A 272 18.43 21.25 -0.15
N ASN A 273 18.74 22.38 -0.80
CA ASN A 273 19.10 22.41 -2.23
C ASN A 273 20.53 22.91 -2.50
N ASN A 274 21.42 22.78 -1.51
CA ASN A 274 22.84 23.04 -1.62
C ASN A 274 23.19 24.44 -2.18
N ALA A 275 22.52 25.47 -1.69
CA ALA A 275 22.63 26.88 -2.06
C ALA A 275 22.10 27.25 -3.47
N HIS A 276 21.31 26.38 -4.10
CA HIS A 276 20.70 26.64 -5.40
C HIS A 276 19.19 26.87 -5.28
N SER A 277 18.70 27.98 -5.84
CA SER A 277 17.26 28.22 -5.97
C SER A 277 16.71 27.43 -7.16
N GLY A 278 15.97 26.35 -6.88
CA GLY A 278 15.42 25.44 -7.88
C GLY A 278 13.92 25.57 -8.09
N ALA A 279 13.35 24.59 -8.80
CA ALA A 279 11.90 24.38 -8.81
C ALA A 279 11.38 24.05 -7.41
N THR A 280 10.06 24.06 -7.25
CA THR A 280 9.44 23.85 -5.96
C THR A 280 9.40 22.37 -5.59
N THR A 281 9.72 22.05 -4.32
CA THR A 281 9.58 20.73 -3.69
C THR A 281 8.17 20.59 -3.11
N PRO A 282 7.27 19.79 -3.72
CA PRO A 282 5.96 19.54 -3.15
C PRO A 282 6.08 18.67 -1.89
N LEU A 283 5.46 19.13 -0.80
CA LEU A 283 5.36 18.37 0.45
C LEU A 283 4.07 17.53 0.51
N ASN A 284 3.16 17.69 -0.45
CA ASN A 284 1.90 16.97 -0.47
C ASN A 284 1.93 15.78 -1.44
N SER A 285 1.49 14.63 -0.95
CA SER A 285 0.66 13.69 -1.69
C SER A 285 -0.73 13.69 -1.04
N THR A 286 -1.78 13.45 -1.80
CA THR A 286 -3.20 13.63 -1.48
C THR A 286 -3.74 12.85 -0.26
N ALA A 287 -2.90 12.16 0.53
CA ALA A 287 -3.33 11.21 1.56
C ALA A 287 -2.79 11.46 2.98
N TYR A 288 -1.94 12.47 3.23
CA TYR A 288 -1.26 12.58 4.53
C TYR A 288 -1.27 13.97 5.15
N SER A 289 -2.04 14.10 6.24
CA SER A 289 -1.87 15.13 7.28
C SER A 289 -0.63 14.80 8.12
N THR A 290 0.57 14.84 7.56
CA THR A 290 1.79 14.58 8.33
C THR A 290 2.21 15.85 9.07
N ALA A 291 2.05 15.85 10.39
CA ALA A 291 2.78 16.77 11.25
C ALA A 291 4.26 16.36 11.32
N PHE A 292 5.14 17.30 11.69
CA PHE A 292 6.56 17.05 11.97
C PHE A 292 6.93 17.60 13.34
N ASP A 293 7.87 16.93 14.02
CA ASP A 293 8.49 17.43 15.25
C ASP A 293 9.43 18.60 14.92
N LEU A 294 10.24 18.45 13.86
CA LEU A 294 11.11 19.51 13.33
C LEU A 294 11.04 19.57 11.81
N MET A 295 10.84 20.77 11.25
CA MET A 295 10.99 21.02 9.81
C MET A 295 12.13 22.02 9.57
N THR A 296 13.08 21.65 8.70
CA THR A 296 14.21 22.50 8.30
C THR A 296 14.18 22.75 6.79
N VAL A 297 14.08 24.02 6.38
CA VAL A 297 14.19 24.44 4.97
C VAL A 297 15.37 25.39 4.82
N GLN A 298 16.36 25.02 4.00
CA GLN A 298 17.62 25.75 3.95
C GLN A 298 18.28 25.74 2.56
N SER A 299 19.35 26.51 2.44
CA SER A 299 20.29 26.43 1.30
C SER A 299 19.59 26.54 -0.07
N GLY A 300 18.69 27.50 -0.25
CA GLY A 300 17.99 27.74 -1.52
C GLY A 300 16.83 26.79 -1.85
N ALA A 301 16.51 25.84 -0.97
CA ALA A 301 15.33 24.99 -1.13
C ALA A 301 14.05 25.81 -1.15
N ILE A 302 13.13 25.48 -2.07
CA ILE A 302 11.79 26.08 -2.14
C ILE A 302 10.77 24.97 -1.92
N VAL A 303 10.02 25.01 -0.82
CA VAL A 303 8.96 24.04 -0.55
C VAL A 303 7.59 24.61 -0.90
N SER A 304 6.66 23.76 -1.33
CA SER A 304 5.24 24.10 -1.39
C SER A 304 4.33 23.02 -0.86
N SER A 305 3.14 23.45 -0.45
CA SER A 305 2.03 22.56 -0.14
C SER A 305 0.74 23.17 -0.71
N MET A 306 -0.17 22.28 -1.11
CA MET A 306 -1.50 22.59 -1.66
C MET A 306 -2.58 22.66 -0.57
N LEU A 307 -2.25 22.41 0.71
CA LEU A 307 -3.22 22.49 1.83
C LEU A 307 -3.21 23.89 2.44
N ALA A 308 -4.38 24.37 2.89
CA ALA A 308 -4.54 25.68 3.54
C ALA A 308 -3.85 25.78 4.92
N THR A 309 -3.48 24.64 5.52
CA THR A 309 -2.89 24.53 6.86
C THR A 309 -1.74 23.53 6.84
N LEU A 310 -0.55 23.93 7.30
CA LEU A 310 0.57 23.02 7.54
C LEU A 310 0.69 22.81 9.07
N PRO A 311 0.17 21.69 9.63
CA PRO A 311 0.29 21.43 11.06
C PRO A 311 1.74 21.04 11.40
N LEU A 312 2.41 21.82 12.25
CA LEU A 312 3.74 21.50 12.79
C LEU A 312 3.62 21.43 14.32
N ASN A 313 4.20 20.42 14.96
CA ASN A 313 3.92 20.18 16.39
C ASN A 313 4.97 20.76 17.35
N ALA A 314 6.23 20.99 16.94
CA ALA A 314 7.24 21.52 17.85
C ALA A 314 8.10 22.68 17.31
N THR A 315 8.93 22.52 16.28
CA THR A 315 9.83 23.62 15.84
C THR A 315 9.94 23.73 14.33
N THR A 316 9.92 24.94 13.79
CA THR A 316 10.20 25.22 12.37
C THR A 316 11.44 26.09 12.25
N MET A 317 12.43 25.62 11.49
CA MET A 317 13.64 26.38 11.18
C MET A 317 13.69 26.71 9.68
N ILE A 318 13.68 27.99 9.36
CA ILE A 318 13.84 28.49 7.99
C ILE A 318 15.16 29.25 7.94
N GLY A 319 16.16 28.65 7.30
CA GLY A 319 17.44 29.33 6.99
C GLY A 319 17.29 30.16 5.71
N ASN A 320 18.25 30.10 4.79
CA ASN A 320 18.17 30.75 3.46
C ASN A 320 17.22 30.03 2.46
N GLY A 321 16.20 29.31 2.93
CA GLY A 321 15.21 28.62 2.11
C GLY A 321 13.92 29.42 1.94
N THR A 322 13.02 28.97 1.06
CA THR A 322 11.72 29.59 0.83
C THR A 322 10.58 28.61 1.07
N VAL A 323 9.59 29.03 1.85
CA VAL A 323 8.30 28.34 1.97
C VAL A 323 7.28 29.11 1.14
N SER A 324 6.84 28.53 0.03
CA SER A 324 5.90 29.15 -0.91
C SER A 324 4.62 28.32 -1.01
N MET A 325 3.44 28.94 -0.92
CA MET A 325 2.17 28.22 -1.06
C MET A 325 1.27 28.84 -2.13
N SER A 326 0.52 27.97 -2.83
CA SER A 326 -0.48 28.34 -3.83
C SER A 326 -1.89 28.53 -3.26
N SER A 327 -2.09 28.31 -1.95
CA SER A 327 -3.39 28.43 -1.29
C SER A 327 -3.77 29.89 -1.00
N ASN A 328 -5.08 30.18 -0.99
CA ASN A 328 -5.63 31.48 -0.60
C ASN A 328 -5.37 31.83 0.87
N ASN A 329 -5.06 30.87 1.74
CA ASN A 329 -4.69 31.13 3.14
C ASN A 329 -3.56 30.17 3.54
N LEU A 330 -2.47 30.69 4.10
CA LEU A 330 -1.37 29.97 4.73
C LEU A 330 -1.58 30.01 6.24
N VAL A 331 -1.64 28.85 6.90
CA VAL A 331 -1.63 28.76 8.37
C VAL A 331 -0.42 27.93 8.81
N LEU A 332 0.52 28.55 9.51
CA LEU A 332 1.62 27.90 10.21
C LEU A 332 1.29 27.88 11.70
N ARG A 333 1.18 26.70 12.30
CA ARG A 333 1.05 26.51 13.75
C ARG A 333 2.21 25.65 14.21
N THR A 334 2.93 26.07 15.24
CA THR A 334 4.04 25.31 15.84
C THR A 334 4.29 25.74 17.28
N THR A 335 5.23 25.10 17.98
CA THR A 335 5.64 25.54 19.33
C THR A 335 6.69 26.64 19.24
N ASN A 336 7.68 26.52 18.35
CA ASN A 336 8.72 27.52 18.11
C ASN A 336 8.92 27.78 16.61
N ILE A 337 9.15 29.04 16.24
CA ILE A 337 9.57 29.43 14.87
C ILE A 337 10.88 30.18 14.95
N SER A 338 11.87 29.73 14.17
CA SER A 338 13.10 30.46 13.95
C SER A 338 13.34 30.64 12.45
N MET A 339 13.32 31.89 12.00
CA MET A 339 13.63 32.26 10.63
C MET A 339 14.88 33.14 10.65
N ASN A 340 15.97 32.64 10.08
CA ASN A 340 17.27 33.31 10.04
C ASN A 340 17.78 33.32 8.60
N GLY A 341 17.23 34.23 7.80
CA GLY A 341 17.32 34.24 6.33
C GLY A 341 16.08 33.67 5.64
N GLY A 342 16.06 33.67 4.31
CA GLY A 342 15.00 33.02 3.53
C GLY A 342 13.68 33.80 3.44
N SER A 343 12.62 33.15 2.96
CA SER A 343 11.31 33.79 2.79
C SER A 343 10.09 32.89 3.01
N ILE A 344 9.00 33.46 3.50
CA ILE A 344 7.65 32.89 3.41
C ILE A 344 6.87 33.73 2.40
N ALA A 345 6.33 33.11 1.37
CA ALA A 345 5.59 33.81 0.32
C ALA A 345 4.24 33.15 0.04
N SER A 346 3.20 33.97 -0.14
CA SER A 346 1.92 33.54 -0.72
C SER A 346 1.59 34.30 -1.99
N THR A 347 0.98 33.61 -2.96
CA THR A 347 0.48 34.20 -4.21
C THR A 347 -0.91 34.82 -4.08
N SER A 348 -1.66 34.55 -2.99
CA SER A 348 -2.90 35.25 -2.63
C SER A 348 -3.39 34.92 -1.21
N GLY A 349 -4.26 35.78 -0.67
CA GLY A 349 -4.92 35.77 0.64
C GLY A 349 -4.05 35.72 1.90
N GLN A 350 -4.52 35.06 2.97
CA GLN A 350 -4.05 35.32 4.34
C GLN A 350 -2.87 34.47 4.80
N ILE A 351 -1.78 35.06 5.29
CA ILE A 351 -0.72 34.36 6.03
C ILE A 351 -1.00 34.45 7.53
N ASN A 352 -1.16 33.33 8.22
CA ASN A 352 -1.37 33.20 9.66
C ASN A 352 -0.22 32.39 10.26
N ILE A 353 0.70 33.04 10.97
CA ILE A 353 1.79 32.37 11.67
C ILE A 353 1.43 32.30 13.16
N THR A 354 1.51 31.14 13.80
CA THR A 354 1.20 30.94 15.22
C THR A 354 2.29 30.10 15.87
N ALA A 355 2.94 30.61 16.93
CA ALA A 355 3.89 29.83 17.72
C ALA A 355 3.51 29.82 19.21
N SER A 356 3.32 28.66 19.83
CA SER A 356 2.85 28.60 21.22
C SER A 356 3.91 28.93 22.29
N ASN A 357 5.19 29.08 21.93
CA ASN A 357 6.28 29.37 22.87
C ASN A 357 7.26 30.47 22.40
N SER A 358 7.86 30.41 21.20
CA SER A 358 8.83 31.44 20.74
C SER A 358 8.81 31.73 19.24
N ILE A 359 9.14 32.98 18.86
CA ILE A 359 9.27 33.44 17.46
C ILE A 359 10.54 34.29 17.28
N TYR A 360 11.40 33.89 16.34
CA TYR A 360 12.55 34.65 15.85
C TYR A 360 12.42 34.91 14.34
N LEU A 361 12.47 36.16 13.90
CA LEU A 361 12.27 36.56 12.49
C LEU A 361 13.41 37.47 11.99
N ASN A 362 14.22 36.96 11.07
CA ASN A 362 15.25 37.68 10.33
C ASN A 362 15.18 37.32 8.84
N SER A 363 14.02 37.55 8.22
CA SER A 363 13.63 36.97 6.92
C SER A 363 12.55 37.81 6.21
N THR A 364 12.21 37.46 4.97
CA THR A 364 11.13 38.11 4.21
C THR A 364 9.81 37.36 4.34
N ILE A 365 8.71 38.04 4.65
CA ILE A 365 7.35 37.47 4.62
C ILE A 365 6.49 38.31 3.66
N SER A 366 5.95 37.71 2.59
CA SER A 366 5.22 38.47 1.57
C SER A 366 3.95 37.78 1.08
N THR A 367 2.94 38.57 0.73
CA THR A 367 1.74 38.12 0.01
C THR A 367 1.42 39.10 -1.11
N SER A 368 1.08 38.63 -2.31
CA SER A 368 0.76 39.53 -3.44
C SER A 368 -0.62 40.19 -3.29
N THR A 369 -1.59 39.53 -2.63
CA THR A 369 -2.99 39.95 -2.46
C THR A 369 -3.57 39.43 -1.15
N GLY A 370 -3.39 40.08 0.00
CA GLY A 370 -3.97 39.57 1.25
C GLY A 370 -3.48 40.19 2.56
N THR A 371 -3.67 39.45 3.67
CA THR A 371 -3.33 39.89 5.04
C THR A 371 -2.31 38.98 5.70
N ILE A 372 -1.38 39.54 6.48
CA ILE A 372 -0.42 38.77 7.28
C ILE A 372 -0.79 38.95 8.76
N LYS A 373 -0.95 37.84 9.49
CA LYS A 373 -1.17 37.76 10.94
C LYS A 373 -0.09 36.87 11.56
N ILE A 374 0.48 37.31 12.68
CA ILE A 374 1.46 36.56 13.46
C ILE A 374 0.94 36.51 14.90
N TRP A 375 0.89 35.32 15.50
CA TRP A 375 0.37 35.00 16.81
C TRP A 375 1.47 34.28 17.62
N TYR A 376 1.58 34.57 18.91
CA TYR A 376 2.41 33.76 19.81
C TYR A 376 1.69 33.47 21.13
N GLY A 377 1.93 32.30 21.72
CA GLY A 377 1.46 31.91 23.05
C GLY A 377 2.60 32.05 24.06
N SER A 378 2.31 32.49 25.28
CA SER A 378 3.30 32.64 26.35
C SER A 378 3.18 31.52 27.38
N THR A 379 3.94 30.45 27.24
CA THR A 379 4.16 29.47 28.34
C THR A 379 5.60 29.43 28.84
N GLY A 380 6.52 30.22 28.27
CA GLY A 380 7.95 30.24 28.62
C GLY A 380 8.59 31.64 28.57
N LEU A 381 9.72 31.80 29.28
CA LEU A 381 10.41 33.07 29.56
C LEU A 381 11.14 33.74 28.37
N ASP A 382 10.92 33.33 27.11
CA ASP A 382 11.74 33.78 25.98
C ASP A 382 11.02 34.62 24.91
N ARG A 383 11.84 35.51 24.33
CA ARG A 383 11.53 36.80 23.72
C ARG A 383 11.06 36.67 22.27
N CYS A 384 10.05 37.45 21.85
CA CYS A 384 9.85 37.77 20.43
C CYS A 384 11.00 38.65 19.95
N HIS A 385 11.75 38.21 18.94
CA HIS A 385 12.87 38.97 18.36
C HIS A 385 12.69 39.05 16.84
N ALA A 386 12.48 40.27 16.33
CA ALA A 386 12.47 40.55 14.90
C ALA A 386 13.61 41.53 14.60
N SER A 387 14.59 41.10 13.81
CA SER A 387 15.69 41.94 13.35
C SER A 387 15.66 41.96 11.83
N SER A 388 15.48 43.13 11.20
CA SER A 388 15.58 43.29 9.73
C SER A 388 14.57 42.50 8.87
N ALA A 389 13.39 42.16 9.41
CA ALA A 389 12.36 41.45 8.65
C ALA A 389 11.66 42.37 7.63
N ILE A 390 11.52 41.92 6.37
CA ILE A 390 10.78 42.64 5.32
C ILE A 390 9.40 42.02 5.19
N ILE A 391 8.35 42.81 5.45
CA ILE A 391 6.95 42.38 5.35
C ILE A 391 6.26 43.19 4.23
N SER A 392 5.71 42.53 3.20
CA SER A 392 5.06 43.22 2.07
C SER A 392 3.72 42.58 1.64
N GLY A 393 2.70 43.42 1.44
CA GLY A 393 1.36 43.04 0.97
C GLY A 393 0.51 44.22 0.49
N THR A 394 -0.55 43.95 -0.28
CA THR A 394 -1.34 44.97 -1.01
C THR A 394 -2.58 45.50 -0.28
N ASN A 395 -3.09 44.84 0.79
CA ASN A 395 -4.40 45.16 1.37
C ASN A 395 -4.40 45.63 2.84
N TYR A 396 -3.90 44.85 3.83
CA TYR A 396 -3.84 45.29 5.25
C TYR A 396 -2.74 44.56 6.05
N TYR A 397 -2.07 45.26 6.98
CA TYR A 397 -1.12 44.66 7.94
C TYR A 397 -1.75 44.59 9.34
N TYR A 398 -1.88 43.39 9.91
CA TYR A 398 -2.38 43.18 11.28
C TYR A 398 -1.29 42.52 12.13
N PHE A 399 -0.67 43.29 13.03
CA PHE A 399 0.25 42.76 14.03
C PHE A 399 -0.46 42.74 15.39
N SER A 400 -0.76 41.55 15.92
CA SER A 400 -1.48 41.37 17.19
C SER A 400 -0.62 40.53 18.14
N LEU A 401 -0.21 41.11 19.27
CA LEU A 401 0.51 40.42 20.33
C LEU A 401 -0.53 39.99 21.39
N TRP A 402 -0.75 38.68 21.58
CA TRP A 402 -1.66 38.14 22.60
C TRP A 402 -0.86 37.35 23.64
N SER A 403 -1.18 37.49 24.93
CA SER A 403 -0.68 36.60 26.00
C SER A 403 -1.87 36.13 26.83
N ASN A 404 -1.86 34.86 27.24
CA ASN A 404 -2.98 34.22 27.95
C ASN A 404 -2.81 34.23 29.49
N THR A 405 -1.78 34.89 30.00
CA THR A 405 -1.47 34.99 31.44
C THR A 405 -0.83 36.34 31.73
N THR A 406 -1.24 37.00 32.84
CA THR A 406 -0.71 38.20 33.53
C THR A 406 0.28 39.11 32.77
N PRO A 407 0.13 40.44 32.80
CA PRO A 407 0.94 41.36 32.00
C PRO A 407 2.43 41.29 32.38
N HIS A 408 3.17 40.42 31.70
CA HIS A 408 4.62 40.46 31.70
C HIS A 408 5.03 41.57 30.73
N ARG A 409 5.98 42.41 31.17
CA ARG A 409 6.55 43.51 30.39
C ARG A 409 7.22 42.98 29.12
N CYS A 410 6.44 42.75 28.07
CA CYS A 410 6.91 42.39 26.74
C CYS A 410 7.15 43.64 25.88
N VAL A 411 7.71 44.72 26.43
CA VAL A 411 8.14 45.87 25.61
C VAL A 411 9.32 46.57 26.28
N GLU A 412 10.53 46.02 26.14
CA GLU A 412 11.75 46.82 26.38
C GLU A 412 12.44 47.28 25.08
N SER A 413 12.17 46.66 23.93
CA SER A 413 12.51 47.24 22.62
C SER A 413 11.86 46.46 21.48
N ILE A 414 10.94 47.11 20.76
CA ILE A 414 10.68 46.79 19.36
C ILE A 414 11.62 47.71 18.58
N VAL A 415 12.75 47.20 18.10
CA VAL A 415 13.64 47.93 17.20
C VAL A 415 13.16 47.65 15.78
N LEU A 416 12.32 48.54 15.24
CA LEU A 416 11.94 48.53 13.82
C LEU A 416 12.97 49.34 13.04
N ASP A 417 14.14 48.76 12.77
CA ASP A 417 15.12 49.37 11.87
C ASP A 417 14.79 49.03 10.39
N ASN A 418 14.75 50.05 9.53
CA ASN A 418 14.62 49.94 8.06
C ASN A 418 13.33 49.31 7.49
N PHE A 419 12.14 49.76 7.92
CA PHE A 419 10.90 49.43 7.22
C PHE A 419 10.72 50.29 5.95
N SER A 420 10.35 49.68 4.80
CA SER A 420 9.92 50.39 3.59
C SER A 420 8.49 50.01 3.23
N LEU A 421 7.55 50.96 3.36
CA LEU A 421 6.17 50.83 2.86
C LEU A 421 6.17 51.12 1.35
N ILE A 422 5.88 50.12 0.53
CA ILE A 422 5.70 50.30 -0.92
C ILE A 422 4.21 50.07 -1.23
N ASN A 423 3.53 51.08 -1.78
CA ASN A 423 2.14 50.97 -2.24
C ASN A 423 2.07 50.32 -3.64
N ALA A 424 0.91 49.72 -3.92
CA ALA A 424 0.47 48.86 -5.02
C ALA A 424 0.61 49.39 -6.47
N SER A 425 1.51 50.32 -6.75
CA SER A 425 1.74 50.80 -8.13
C SER A 425 3.20 50.78 -8.58
N ASN A 426 4.18 50.50 -7.71
CA ASN A 426 5.61 50.51 -8.08
C ASN A 426 6.08 51.79 -8.83
N ILE A 427 5.39 52.92 -8.62
CA ILE A 427 5.76 54.23 -9.18
C ILE A 427 6.19 55.11 -8.01
N THR A 428 7.44 55.58 -8.04
CA THR A 428 7.89 56.75 -7.28
C THR A 428 7.12 57.97 -7.80
N ARG A 429 5.94 58.23 -7.25
CA ARG A 429 5.18 59.45 -7.54
C ARG A 429 5.57 60.52 -6.51
N THR A 430 6.05 61.66 -7.00
CA THR A 430 6.64 62.74 -6.20
C THR A 430 5.65 63.78 -5.68
N GLU A 431 4.34 63.65 -5.92
CA GLU A 431 3.32 64.61 -5.47
C GLU A 431 1.98 63.89 -5.15
N PHE A 432 1.40 64.18 -3.98
CA PHE A 432 0.01 63.85 -3.62
C PHE A 432 -0.85 65.12 -3.83
N ASP A 433 -1.99 64.98 -4.51
CA ASP A 433 -2.94 66.08 -4.69
C ASP A 433 -3.79 66.30 -3.43
N ILE A 434 -4.12 67.57 -3.19
CA ILE A 434 -4.78 68.10 -1.99
C ILE A 434 -6.23 67.57 -1.88
N GLY A 435 -6.55 66.84 -0.80
CA GLY A 435 -7.95 66.53 -0.42
C GLY A 435 -8.27 65.10 0.04
N GLU A 436 -7.34 64.16 -0.05
CA GLU A 436 -7.55 62.76 0.40
C GLU A 436 -7.06 62.57 1.86
N PRO A 437 -7.91 62.12 2.80
CA PRO A 437 -7.48 61.86 4.16
C PRO A 437 -6.66 60.56 4.25
N PHE A 438 -5.47 60.62 4.87
CA PHE A 438 -4.66 59.46 5.20
C PHE A 438 -4.64 59.25 6.73
N TYR A 439 -5.16 58.11 7.18
CA TYR A 439 -5.20 57.72 8.59
C TYR A 439 -4.35 56.46 8.80
N PRO A 440 -3.09 56.55 9.27
CA PRO A 440 -2.40 55.36 9.73
C PRO A 440 -3.00 54.96 11.09
N SER A 441 -3.80 53.88 11.11
CA SER A 441 -4.27 53.29 12.37
C SER A 441 -3.34 52.14 12.79
N LEU A 442 -2.63 52.28 13.90
CA LEU A 442 -2.03 51.15 14.61
C LEU A 442 -3.02 50.72 15.70
N ARG A 443 -3.56 49.51 15.58
CA ARG A 443 -4.62 49.00 16.48
C ARG A 443 -4.07 47.82 17.29
N ILE A 444 -3.96 47.97 18.61
CA ILE A 444 -3.55 46.90 19.55
C ILE A 444 -4.80 46.45 20.32
N ARG A 445 -5.04 45.13 20.43
CA ARG A 445 -6.29 44.55 20.97
C ARG A 445 -5.97 43.48 22.03
N GLU A 446 -6.57 43.58 23.22
CA GLU A 446 -6.47 42.54 24.27
C GLU A 446 -7.60 41.48 24.18
N TYR A 447 -7.36 40.32 24.80
CA TYR A 447 -8.01 39.01 24.57
C TYR A 447 -9.56 38.96 24.70
N ASN A 448 -10.20 39.95 25.33
CA ASN A 448 -11.65 39.90 25.59
C ASN A 448 -12.51 40.79 24.69
N GLY A 449 -12.04 41.14 23.48
CA GLY A 449 -12.89 41.63 22.39
C GLY A 449 -13.53 43.03 22.54
N THR A 450 -13.50 43.65 23.71
CA THR A 450 -14.16 44.95 23.97
C THR A 450 -13.23 46.15 24.05
N ASP A 451 -11.93 45.94 24.27
CA ASP A 451 -11.01 47.04 24.57
C ASP A 451 -10.05 47.27 23.40
N TYR A 452 -10.07 48.50 22.89
CA TYR A 452 -9.21 48.96 21.79
C TYR A 452 -8.37 50.13 22.30
N PHE A 453 -7.05 50.07 22.09
CA PHE A 453 -6.20 51.25 22.22
C PHE A 453 -6.10 51.92 20.85
N ASP A 454 -7.00 52.88 20.59
CA ASP A 454 -6.88 53.77 19.44
C ASP A 454 -6.07 54.99 19.87
N ILE A 455 -4.92 55.21 19.23
CA ILE A 455 -4.20 56.48 19.36
C ILE A 455 -4.85 57.50 18.43
N GLY A 456 -6.06 57.93 18.79
CA GLY A 456 -6.79 59.00 18.11
C GLY A 456 -6.62 60.31 18.87
N GLY A 457 -5.88 61.26 18.29
CA GLY A 457 -5.77 62.63 18.79
C GLY A 457 -5.32 63.58 17.68
N ASP A 458 -5.63 64.87 17.83
CA ASP A 458 -5.10 65.90 16.96
C ASP A 458 -3.59 66.03 17.19
N TRP A 459 -2.79 65.56 16.23
CA TRP A 459 -1.34 65.56 16.32
C TRP A 459 -0.78 66.91 15.83
N ASN A 460 -0.11 67.65 16.71
CA ASN A 460 0.61 68.88 16.33
C ASN A 460 2.11 68.62 16.10
N LEU A 461 2.62 69.10 14.97
CA LEU A 461 4.03 69.09 14.61
C LEU A 461 4.74 70.28 15.28
N THR A 462 5.60 70.04 16.27
CA THR A 462 6.16 71.13 17.11
C THR A 462 7.63 71.53 16.89
N ALA A 463 8.33 71.09 15.84
CA ALA A 463 9.67 71.63 15.56
C ALA A 463 10.08 71.65 14.08
N TYR A 464 10.49 72.84 13.62
CA TYR A 464 11.28 73.03 12.40
C TYR A 464 12.48 73.92 12.75
N ASN A 465 13.70 73.37 12.74
CA ASN A 465 14.90 74.19 12.84
C ASN A 465 15.25 74.68 11.43
N SER A 466 15.09 75.99 11.22
CA SER A 466 15.43 76.67 9.97
C SER A 466 16.95 76.70 9.79
N ASN A 467 17.52 75.72 9.10
CA ASN A 467 18.69 75.90 8.23
C ASN A 467 18.77 74.71 7.28
N GLY A 468 18.70 75.00 5.98
CA GLY A 468 18.55 74.02 4.92
C GLY A 468 19.70 73.01 4.87
N SER A 469 19.30 71.74 4.71
CA SER A 469 20.11 70.57 4.32
C SER A 469 20.73 69.75 5.48
N VAL A 470 19.94 68.86 6.10
CA VAL A 470 20.40 67.58 6.69
C VAL A 470 19.23 66.56 6.70
N PRO A 471 19.42 65.24 6.41
CA PRO A 471 18.34 64.27 6.20
C PRO A 471 17.94 63.45 7.45
N ASN A 472 17.80 64.08 8.62
CA ASN A 472 17.28 63.41 9.81
C ASN A 472 16.46 64.42 10.64
N ALA A 473 15.15 64.41 10.51
CA ALA A 473 14.25 65.11 11.43
C ALA A 473 13.61 64.06 12.34
N THR A 474 13.89 64.15 13.64
CA THR A 474 13.22 63.31 14.64
C THR A 474 11.80 63.81 14.84
N LEU A 475 10.81 63.00 14.46
CA LEU A 475 9.40 63.27 14.73
C LEU A 475 9.09 62.97 16.20
N THR A 476 9.13 63.97 17.07
CA THR A 476 8.67 63.82 18.46
C THR A 476 7.17 64.07 18.51
N LEU A 477 6.38 62.99 18.61
CA LEU A 477 4.93 63.08 18.84
C LEU A 477 4.69 63.29 20.35
N THR A 478 4.21 64.48 20.72
CA THR A 478 3.87 64.79 22.12
C THR A 478 2.35 64.93 22.24
N ASN A 479 1.69 64.03 22.96
CA ASN A 479 0.28 64.19 23.30
C ASN A 479 0.15 65.37 24.29
N THR A 480 -0.35 66.51 23.82
CA THR A 480 -0.53 67.72 24.65
C THR A 480 -1.92 67.81 25.29
N SER A 481 -2.81 66.88 24.98
CA SER A 481 -4.19 66.90 25.46
C SER A 481 -4.42 66.13 26.76
N GLY A 482 -3.44 65.36 27.23
CA GLY A 482 -3.52 64.59 28.49
C GLY A 482 -4.62 63.53 28.54
N ASN A 483 -5.44 63.38 27.49
CA ASN A 483 -6.56 62.46 27.47
C ASN A 483 -6.19 61.23 26.65
N TYR A 484 -6.08 60.11 27.35
CA TYR A 484 -6.07 58.78 26.76
C TYR A 484 -7.48 58.20 26.90
N LEU A 485 -8.16 57.94 25.78
CA LEU A 485 -9.44 57.25 25.81
C LEU A 485 -9.18 55.76 25.98
N TRP A 486 -9.23 55.29 27.22
CA TRP A 486 -9.48 53.89 27.51
C TRP A 486 -10.96 53.61 27.28
N ARG A 487 -11.30 52.77 26.30
CA ARG A 487 -12.60 52.10 26.32
C ARG A 487 -12.40 50.83 27.14
N THR A 488 -12.82 50.88 28.39
CA THR A 488 -12.97 49.71 29.26
C THR A 488 -14.39 49.69 29.81
N SER A 489 -14.91 48.51 30.13
CA SER A 489 -16.15 48.36 30.93
C SER A 489 -15.88 48.38 32.45
N GLN A 490 -14.64 48.62 32.90
CA GLN A 490 -14.30 48.80 34.31
C GLN A 490 -13.25 49.91 34.52
N GLN A 491 -13.58 50.86 35.40
CA GLN A 491 -12.67 51.89 35.90
C GLN A 491 -11.50 51.22 36.67
N TYR A 492 -10.28 51.37 36.16
CA TYR A 492 -9.06 51.23 36.98
C TYR A 492 -8.34 52.59 37.05
N SER A 493 -7.86 52.92 38.25
CA SER A 493 -7.20 54.18 38.60
C SER A 493 -5.82 54.33 37.97
N GLU A 494 -5.48 55.57 37.66
CA GLU A 494 -4.22 56.07 37.11
C GLU A 494 -2.97 55.43 37.73
N SER A 495 -2.08 54.88 36.90
CA SER A 495 -0.67 54.72 37.22
C SER A 495 0.19 55.13 36.01
N THR A 496 1.29 55.79 36.33
CA THR A 496 2.20 56.52 35.45
C THR A 496 2.76 55.67 34.31
N ILE A 497 2.40 56.03 33.07
CA ILE A 497 2.97 55.43 31.86
C ILE A 497 4.09 56.33 31.35
N GLY A 498 5.27 55.74 31.11
CA GLY A 498 6.49 56.42 30.68
C GLY A 498 6.41 56.99 29.25
N ASN A 499 7.31 57.93 28.95
CA ASN A 499 7.44 58.54 27.64
C ASN A 499 7.85 57.50 26.59
N TYR A 500 7.03 57.28 25.56
CA TYR A 500 7.39 56.52 24.37
C TYR A 500 7.97 57.46 23.31
N THR A 501 9.15 57.12 22.78
CA THR A 501 9.77 57.85 21.67
C THR A 501 9.63 57.04 20.40
N PHE A 502 8.90 57.55 19.41
CA PHE A 502 8.85 57.01 18.05
C PHE A 502 9.85 57.78 17.17
N ILE A 503 10.67 57.07 16.38
CA ILE A 503 11.57 57.70 15.39
C ILE A 503 11.12 57.21 14.02
N ALA A 504 10.58 58.12 13.21
CA ALA A 504 10.25 57.87 11.82
C ALA A 504 11.01 58.88 10.95
N ASN A 505 11.82 58.38 10.02
CA ASN A 505 12.62 59.20 9.11
C ASN A 505 11.83 59.41 7.80
N PHE A 506 11.41 60.66 7.55
CA PHE A 506 10.74 61.04 6.31
C PHE A 506 11.61 62.00 5.49
N THR A 507 11.84 61.67 4.23
CA THR A 507 12.50 62.54 3.25
C THR A 507 11.46 63.28 2.39
N GLY A 508 11.23 64.58 2.67
CA GLY A 508 10.68 65.55 1.69
C GLY A 508 9.30 66.17 1.96
N LYS A 509 9.33 67.43 2.46
CA LYS A 509 8.39 68.58 2.27
C LYS A 509 6.95 68.57 2.87
N SER A 510 6.43 69.81 3.09
CA SER A 510 5.60 70.35 4.21
C SER A 510 4.06 70.19 4.18
N ALA A 511 3.39 70.43 5.33
CA ALA A 511 1.92 70.33 5.57
C ALA A 511 1.23 71.63 6.12
N VAL A 512 -0.12 71.73 6.00
CA VAL A 512 -1.03 72.80 6.53
C VAL A 512 -2.37 72.21 7.07
N LEU A 513 -3.02 72.91 8.04
CA LEU A 513 -4.03 72.51 9.07
C LEU A 513 -5.54 72.81 8.74
N MET A 514 -6.54 72.06 9.31
CA MET A 514 -7.85 72.57 9.87
C MET A 514 -8.82 71.50 10.50
N THR A 515 -9.84 71.94 11.27
CA THR A 515 -10.51 71.31 12.46
C THR A 515 -12.06 71.05 12.44
N ASN A 516 -12.50 69.90 13.03
CA ASN A 516 -13.61 69.51 13.98
C ASN A 516 -15.11 70.01 13.96
N THR A 517 -16.09 69.12 14.29
CA THR A 517 -17.42 69.32 14.99
C THR A 517 -18.05 68.01 15.57
N SER A 518 -18.94 68.08 16.59
CA SER A 518 -19.45 67.02 17.53
C SER A 518 -21.00 66.77 17.54
N PHE A 519 -21.51 65.67 18.18
CA PHE A 519 -22.96 65.40 18.48
C PHE A 519 -23.25 64.57 19.78
N GLU A 520 -24.50 64.64 20.27
CA GLU A 520 -25.08 64.27 21.60
C GLU A 520 -26.09 63.07 21.53
N HIS A 521 -26.37 62.34 22.64
CA HIS A 521 -27.08 61.02 22.67
C HIS A 521 -28.39 60.97 23.54
N ILE A 522 -29.34 60.09 23.18
CA ILE A 522 -30.61 59.74 23.91
C ILE A 522 -30.65 58.21 24.20
N TYR A 523 -31.22 57.76 25.33
CA TYR A 523 -31.35 56.34 25.72
C TYR A 523 -32.81 55.82 25.72
N ASN A 524 -33.03 54.59 25.23
CA ASN A 524 -34.25 53.78 25.38
C ASN A 524 -33.88 52.42 26.03
N TYR A 525 -34.72 51.90 26.93
CA TYR A 525 -34.53 50.58 27.58
C TYR A 525 -35.10 49.43 26.73
N ARG A 526 -34.33 48.34 26.58
CA ARG A 526 -34.66 47.10 25.86
C ARG A 526 -34.70 45.94 26.85
N VAL A 527 -35.68 45.03 26.72
CA VAL A 527 -35.75 43.78 27.49
C VAL A 527 -34.51 42.95 27.19
N VAL A 528 -33.80 42.53 28.22
CA VAL A 528 -32.59 41.70 28.11
C VAL A 528 -33.04 40.24 28.23
N ASP A 529 -33.40 39.64 27.10
CA ASP A 529 -33.21 38.20 26.93
C ASP A 529 -31.74 37.98 26.58
N GLY A 530 -31.08 37.05 27.26
CA GLY A 530 -29.64 36.79 27.09
C GLY A 530 -29.34 35.35 26.70
N ILE A 531 -30.37 34.54 26.41
CA ILE A 531 -30.22 33.14 26.02
C ILE A 531 -30.39 33.08 24.50
N ALA A 532 -29.46 32.40 23.82
CA ALA A 532 -29.56 32.19 22.38
C ALA A 532 -30.28 30.85 22.11
N PRO A 533 -31.01 30.72 20.98
CA PRO A 533 -31.74 29.50 20.67
C PRO A 533 -30.83 28.25 20.64
N GLN A 534 -31.17 27.18 21.36
CA GLN A 534 -30.43 25.90 21.25
C GLN A 534 -30.91 25.11 20.04
N ILE A 535 -29.99 24.62 19.20
CA ILE A 535 -30.30 23.91 17.95
C ILE A 535 -29.68 22.52 17.99
N ASP A 536 -30.51 21.47 17.89
CA ASP A 536 -30.06 20.08 17.89
C ASP A 536 -30.60 19.33 16.66
N PHE A 537 -29.73 18.61 15.95
CA PHE A 537 -30.15 17.68 14.90
C PHE A 537 -30.74 16.41 15.52
N ILE A 538 -31.88 15.96 15.01
CA ILE A 538 -32.62 14.81 15.53
C ILE A 538 -32.80 13.73 14.44
N PRO A 539 -32.94 12.44 14.82
CA PRO A 539 -33.21 11.37 13.85
C PRO A 539 -34.44 11.67 12.97
N PRO A 540 -34.44 11.25 11.69
CA PRO A 540 -33.45 10.39 11.03
C PRO A 540 -32.28 11.16 10.36
N THR A 541 -31.86 12.31 10.88
CA THR A 541 -30.71 13.05 10.32
C THR A 541 -29.41 12.26 10.45
N TYR A 542 -28.70 12.07 9.33
CA TYR A 542 -27.39 11.45 9.29
C TYR A 542 -26.36 12.15 10.20
N ALA A 543 -25.42 11.36 10.73
CA ALA A 543 -24.30 11.88 11.50
C ALA A 543 -23.38 12.75 10.63
N ASN A 544 -22.54 13.56 11.27
CA ASN A 544 -21.54 14.33 10.54
C ASN A 544 -20.51 13.40 9.87
N ASN A 545 -20.17 13.69 8.62
CA ASN A 545 -19.31 12.91 7.72
C ASN A 545 -19.89 11.54 7.29
N SER A 546 -21.22 11.41 7.21
CA SER A 546 -21.86 10.20 6.69
C SER A 546 -21.75 10.10 5.17
N TYR A 547 -21.65 8.87 4.68
CA TYR A 547 -21.72 8.51 3.26
C TYR A 547 -23.10 7.91 2.98
N ILE A 548 -23.72 8.28 1.87
CA ILE A 548 -25.11 7.95 1.55
C ILE A 548 -25.16 7.41 0.13
N ASN A 549 -25.67 6.18 -0.03
CA ASN A 549 -25.84 5.50 -1.33
C ASN A 549 -27.13 5.86 -2.07
N GLU A 550 -27.88 6.82 -1.54
CA GLU A 550 -29.14 7.28 -2.08
C GLU A 550 -29.01 8.70 -2.64
N ASN A 551 -29.75 8.98 -3.72
CA ASN A 551 -29.78 10.31 -4.33
C ASN A 551 -30.71 11.31 -3.60
N TYR A 552 -30.99 11.09 -2.32
CA TYR A 552 -31.84 11.96 -1.51
C TYR A 552 -31.34 12.05 -0.08
N THR A 553 -31.76 13.09 0.65
CA THR A 553 -31.46 13.21 2.07
C THR A 553 -32.62 13.84 2.83
N TYR A 554 -32.75 13.46 4.10
CA TYR A 554 -33.73 14.00 5.03
C TYR A 554 -33.01 14.51 6.28
N ILE A 555 -33.06 15.82 6.50
CA ILE A 555 -32.41 16.50 7.63
C ILE A 555 -33.51 17.07 8.53
N ASN A 556 -33.40 16.84 9.82
CA ASN A 556 -34.38 17.21 10.84
C ASN A 556 -33.66 17.81 12.05
N TRP A 557 -34.21 18.88 12.60
CA TRP A 557 -33.66 19.55 13.77
C TRP A 557 -34.75 19.93 14.75
N SER A 558 -34.34 20.36 15.93
CA SER A 558 -35.20 20.96 16.95
C SER A 558 -34.58 22.26 17.42
N ILE A 559 -35.43 23.19 17.87
CA ILE A 559 -35.01 24.43 18.50
C ILE A 559 -35.68 24.53 19.86
N VAL A 560 -34.88 24.74 20.90
CA VAL A 560 -35.36 24.89 22.27
C VAL A 560 -35.21 26.36 22.68
N GLU A 561 -36.24 27.16 22.39
CA GLU A 561 -36.35 28.58 22.79
C GLU A 561 -37.80 29.08 22.66
N VAL A 562 -38.28 29.87 23.62
CA VAL A 562 -39.70 30.30 23.67
C VAL A 562 -40.00 31.48 22.73
N TYR A 563 -38.97 32.21 22.30
CA TYR A 563 -39.08 33.44 21.49
C TYR A 563 -38.31 33.37 20.16
N THR A 564 -38.19 32.18 19.56
CA THR A 564 -37.62 32.01 18.22
C THR A 564 -38.32 32.93 17.21
N ASP A 565 -37.54 33.74 16.49
CA ASP A 565 -38.03 34.69 15.50
C ASP A 565 -37.81 34.14 14.08
N THR A 566 -36.55 33.89 13.70
CA THR A 566 -36.19 33.37 12.38
C THR A 566 -35.31 32.12 12.49
N THR A 567 -35.59 31.13 11.64
CA THR A 567 -34.71 29.98 11.40
C THR A 567 -34.29 29.94 9.93
N ILE A 568 -33.00 29.73 9.69
CA ILE A 568 -32.39 29.64 8.36
C ILE A 568 -31.68 28.29 8.24
N PHE A 569 -32.08 27.50 7.24
CA PHE A 569 -31.31 26.33 6.83
C PHE A 569 -30.38 26.71 5.69
N SER A 570 -29.10 26.37 5.83
CA SER A 570 -28.08 26.57 4.81
C SER A 570 -27.65 25.24 4.21
N TRP A 571 -27.69 25.14 2.88
CA TRP A 571 -27.12 24.03 2.13
C TRP A 571 -25.98 24.53 1.22
N ASP A 572 -24.82 23.89 1.38
CA ASP A 572 -23.53 24.16 0.74
C ASP A 572 -23.07 25.62 0.78
N ALA A 573 -23.42 26.33 1.86
CA ALA A 573 -23.15 27.76 2.03
C ALA A 573 -23.64 28.68 0.88
N THR A 574 -24.44 28.16 -0.04
CA THR A 574 -24.88 28.83 -1.28
C THR A 574 -26.38 29.06 -1.29
N THR A 575 -27.14 28.25 -0.55
CA THR A 575 -28.60 28.40 -0.44
C THR A 575 -29.01 28.57 1.02
N ASN A 576 -29.38 29.80 1.39
CA ASN A 576 -29.96 30.11 2.70
C ASN A 576 -31.47 30.25 2.53
N THR A 577 -32.22 29.32 3.11
CA THR A 577 -33.69 29.35 3.07
C THR A 577 -34.23 29.68 4.46
N THR A 578 -35.02 30.75 4.55
CA THR A 578 -35.82 31.02 5.74
C THR A 578 -36.96 30.01 5.81
N THR A 579 -37.06 29.30 6.93
CA THR A 579 -38.04 28.22 7.10
C THR A 579 -38.70 28.27 8.48
N THR A 580 -39.97 27.91 8.53
CA THR A 580 -40.71 27.64 9.78
C THR A 580 -40.75 26.14 10.09
N ASN A 581 -40.40 25.30 9.11
CA ASN A 581 -40.28 23.87 9.27
C ASN A 581 -38.93 23.54 9.91
N THR A 582 -38.92 22.57 10.80
CA THR A 582 -37.70 22.06 11.43
C THR A 582 -37.07 20.89 10.66
N TYR A 583 -37.31 20.81 9.35
CA TYR A 583 -36.77 19.76 8.49
C TYR A 583 -36.48 20.28 7.07
N PHE A 584 -35.60 19.55 6.37
CA PHE A 584 -35.23 19.71 4.97
C PHE A 584 -35.25 18.35 4.28
N ASN A 585 -35.87 18.28 3.10
CA ASN A 585 -35.94 17.07 2.29
C ASN A 585 -35.60 17.44 0.84
N GLN A 586 -34.64 16.74 0.26
CA GLN A 586 -34.17 16.96 -1.11
C GLN A 586 -33.93 15.62 -1.80
N THR A 587 -34.42 15.49 -3.03
CA THR A 587 -34.25 14.32 -3.89
C THR A 587 -33.52 14.67 -5.19
N GLY A 588 -32.93 13.69 -5.86
CA GLY A 588 -32.20 13.89 -7.12
C GLY A 588 -30.88 14.65 -6.92
N ILE A 589 -30.25 14.47 -5.76
CA ILE A 589 -28.93 15.01 -5.43
C ILE A 589 -27.90 14.18 -6.20
N THR A 590 -26.96 14.85 -6.84
CA THR A 590 -25.84 14.21 -7.55
C THR A 590 -24.76 13.80 -6.56
N ASP A 591 -23.89 12.89 -6.95
CA ASP A 591 -22.75 12.52 -6.10
C ASP A 591 -21.86 13.74 -5.81
N GLY A 592 -21.37 13.81 -4.58
CA GLY A 592 -20.58 14.94 -4.12
C GLY A 592 -20.63 15.14 -2.62
N ILE A 593 -19.81 16.08 -2.15
CA ILE A 593 -19.72 16.45 -0.75
C ILE A 593 -20.59 17.68 -0.52
N TYR A 594 -21.50 17.60 0.44
CA TYR A 594 -22.43 18.67 0.78
C TYR A 594 -22.27 19.07 2.25
N THR A 595 -22.26 20.37 2.51
CA THR A 595 -22.22 20.92 3.87
C THR A 595 -23.55 21.57 4.23
N TYR A 596 -24.00 21.46 5.47
CA TYR A 596 -25.21 22.13 5.92
C TYR A 596 -25.13 22.56 7.39
N TYR A 597 -25.89 23.59 7.73
CA TYR A 597 -26.09 24.05 9.11
C TYR A 597 -27.43 24.75 9.25
N VAL A 598 -27.90 24.86 10.48
CA VAL A 598 -29.09 25.61 10.85
C VAL A 598 -28.65 26.81 11.68
N TRP A 599 -29.17 27.98 11.36
CA TRP A 599 -29.00 29.20 12.12
C TRP A 599 -30.36 29.66 12.64
N ALA A 600 -30.43 30.15 13.86
CA ALA A 600 -31.66 30.71 14.41
C ALA A 600 -31.38 31.96 15.26
N ASN A 601 -32.33 32.88 15.26
CA ASN A 601 -32.34 34.02 16.16
C ASN A 601 -33.66 34.13 16.94
N ASP A 602 -33.60 34.80 18.08
CA ASP A 602 -34.77 35.16 18.88
C ASP A 602 -35.23 36.61 18.61
N THR A 603 -36.37 36.98 19.20
CA THR A 603 -36.95 38.33 19.08
C THR A 603 -36.09 39.42 19.76
N ALA A 604 -35.15 39.03 20.64
CA ALA A 604 -34.18 39.90 21.29
C ALA A 604 -32.84 40.00 20.50
N GLY A 605 -32.73 39.34 19.34
CA GLY A 605 -31.55 39.34 18.50
C GLY A 605 -30.38 38.53 19.07
N ASN A 606 -30.63 37.59 19.99
CA ASN A 606 -29.66 36.56 20.30
C ASN A 606 -29.66 35.52 19.18
N GLU A 607 -28.48 35.11 18.73
CA GLU A 607 -28.31 34.26 17.56
C GLU A 607 -27.51 33.02 17.95
N ASN A 608 -27.83 31.89 17.34
CA ASN A 608 -27.03 30.68 17.46
C ASN A 608 -26.96 29.95 16.11
N GLN A 609 -25.93 29.11 15.98
CA GLN A 609 -25.69 28.25 14.84
C GLN A 609 -25.50 26.82 15.33
N SER A 610 -26.11 25.86 14.65
CA SER A 610 -25.75 24.46 14.85
C SER A 610 -24.29 24.22 14.47
N GLU A 611 -23.77 23.06 14.83
CA GLU A 611 -22.57 22.55 14.17
C GLU A 611 -22.77 22.49 12.65
N ILE A 612 -21.67 22.68 11.91
CA ILE A 612 -21.66 22.45 10.46
C ILE A 612 -21.48 20.95 10.26
N ARG A 613 -22.42 20.32 9.55
CA ARG A 613 -22.35 18.93 9.16
C ARG A 613 -21.99 18.79 7.69
N THR A 614 -21.26 17.73 7.39
CA THR A 614 -20.89 17.31 6.04
C THR A 614 -21.50 15.95 5.78
N ILE A 615 -22.05 15.74 4.58
CA ILE A 615 -22.44 14.41 4.08
C ILE A 615 -21.86 14.24 2.67
N THR A 616 -21.57 13.00 2.31
CA THR A 616 -21.15 12.62 0.96
C THR A 616 -22.26 11.79 0.34
N ILE A 617 -22.83 12.26 -0.77
CA ILE A 617 -23.69 11.44 -1.63
C ILE A 617 -22.77 10.68 -2.57
N ASP A 618 -22.92 9.36 -2.60
CA ASP A 618 -22.13 8.46 -3.43
C ASP A 618 -22.98 7.28 -3.87
N THR A 619 -23.60 7.40 -5.03
CA THR A 619 -24.53 6.41 -5.58
C THR A 619 -23.87 5.43 -6.57
N ILE A 620 -22.55 5.54 -6.75
CA ILE A 620 -21.79 4.75 -7.73
C ILE A 620 -21.21 3.52 -7.03
N ASN A 621 -21.39 2.35 -7.64
CA ASN A 621 -20.74 1.14 -7.14
C ASN A 621 -19.23 1.20 -7.41
N PRO A 622 -18.39 0.63 -6.52
CA PRO A 622 -16.97 0.51 -6.77
C PRO A 622 -16.68 -0.36 -7.99
N ASP A 623 -15.61 -0.06 -8.71
CA ASP A 623 -15.12 -0.90 -9.82
C ASP A 623 -14.26 -2.04 -9.25
N ILE A 624 -14.47 -3.26 -9.72
CA ILE A 624 -13.67 -4.43 -9.33
C ILE A 624 -13.51 -5.41 -10.49
N TYR A 625 -12.28 -5.86 -10.76
CA TYR A 625 -11.98 -6.82 -11.83
C TYR A 625 -10.64 -7.53 -11.62
N PHE A 626 -10.51 -8.74 -12.18
CA PHE A 626 -9.25 -9.49 -12.19
C PHE A 626 -8.23 -8.87 -13.14
N VAL A 627 -6.96 -8.85 -12.72
CA VAL A 627 -5.84 -8.36 -13.53
C VAL A 627 -4.71 -9.39 -13.57
N SER A 628 -3.88 -9.33 -14.60
CA SER A 628 -2.71 -10.22 -14.70
C SER A 628 -1.65 -9.87 -13.64
N PRO A 629 -0.98 -10.86 -13.01
CA PRO A 629 -1.25 -12.29 -13.13
C PRO A 629 -2.51 -12.65 -12.34
N THR A 630 -3.46 -13.36 -12.94
CA THR A 630 -4.54 -14.09 -12.26
C THR A 630 -4.73 -15.36 -13.06
N SER A 631 -4.97 -16.50 -12.39
CA SER A 631 -5.31 -17.74 -13.10
C SER A 631 -6.44 -17.51 -14.10
N ASP A 632 -6.31 -18.09 -15.29
CA ASP A 632 -7.33 -17.93 -16.33
C ASP A 632 -8.62 -18.65 -15.92
N PRO A 633 -9.79 -18.22 -16.43
CA PRO A 633 -11.04 -18.93 -16.16
C PRO A 633 -10.96 -20.38 -16.66
N ASP A 634 -11.33 -21.34 -15.80
CA ASP A 634 -11.39 -22.77 -16.09
C ASP A 634 -10.02 -23.36 -16.50
N GLU A 635 -8.93 -22.79 -15.99
CA GLU A 635 -7.55 -23.23 -16.22
C GLU A 635 -7.23 -24.55 -15.49
N TYR A 636 -6.53 -25.46 -16.17
CA TYR A 636 -5.90 -26.63 -15.55
C TYR A 636 -4.42 -26.34 -15.27
N ARG A 637 -3.95 -26.66 -14.07
CA ARG A 637 -2.57 -26.41 -13.65
C ARG A 637 -1.94 -27.67 -13.08
N ASN A 638 -0.70 -27.93 -13.47
CA ASN A 638 0.12 -29.01 -12.92
C ASN A 638 0.99 -28.61 -11.73
N GLU A 639 0.86 -27.37 -11.27
CA GLU A 639 1.48 -26.88 -10.06
C GLU A 639 0.46 -26.78 -8.91
N ASP A 640 0.95 -26.87 -7.68
CA ASP A 640 0.17 -26.83 -6.44
C ASP A 640 -0.19 -25.40 -5.98
N TYR A 641 -0.29 -24.45 -6.91
CA TYR A 641 -0.59 -23.06 -6.58
C TYR A 641 -1.47 -22.36 -7.61
N ALA A 642 -2.23 -21.38 -7.13
CA ALA A 642 -3.04 -20.47 -7.92
C ALA A 642 -2.83 -19.03 -7.44
N TYR A 643 -2.58 -18.13 -8.38
CA TYR A 643 -2.32 -16.73 -8.07
C TYR A 643 -3.51 -15.89 -8.52
N ILE A 644 -4.05 -15.08 -7.60
CA ILE A 644 -5.21 -14.22 -7.81
C ILE A 644 -4.81 -12.77 -7.55
N ASN A 645 -5.09 -11.88 -8.50
CA ASN A 645 -4.79 -10.46 -8.41
C ASN A 645 -5.99 -9.63 -8.86
N VAL A 646 -6.47 -8.80 -7.96
CA VAL A 646 -7.70 -8.05 -8.12
C VAL A 646 -7.38 -6.56 -8.05
N THR A 647 -7.91 -5.81 -9.01
CA THR A 647 -7.97 -4.36 -8.92
C THR A 647 -9.36 -3.98 -8.45
N ALA A 648 -9.42 -3.15 -7.41
CA ALA A 648 -10.64 -2.50 -6.97
C ALA A 648 -10.38 -0.99 -6.85
N THR A 649 -11.28 -0.17 -7.35
CA THR A 649 -11.12 1.29 -7.35
C THR A 649 -12.44 1.98 -7.08
N ASP A 650 -12.35 3.08 -6.33
CA ASP A 650 -13.44 3.99 -6.08
C ASP A 650 -12.87 5.40 -5.84
N THR A 651 -13.72 6.43 -5.89
CA THR A 651 -13.34 7.79 -5.49
C THR A 651 -13.11 7.89 -3.98
N ASN A 652 -13.79 7.06 -3.20
CA ASN A 652 -13.70 6.96 -1.75
C ASN A 652 -12.94 5.70 -1.33
N ASN A 653 -12.76 5.52 -0.03
CA ASN A 653 -12.12 4.30 0.47
C ASN A 653 -13.04 3.09 0.27
N ILE A 654 -12.45 1.92 0.01
CA ILE A 654 -13.16 0.66 -0.18
C ILE A 654 -12.57 -0.45 0.68
N THR A 655 -13.39 -1.42 1.03
CA THR A 655 -12.96 -2.75 1.48
C THR A 655 -13.03 -3.71 0.29
N ALA A 656 -12.04 -4.59 0.13
CA ALA A 656 -12.10 -5.64 -0.88
C ALA A 656 -11.51 -6.96 -0.37
N PHE A 657 -12.09 -8.08 -0.79
CA PHE A 657 -11.68 -9.42 -0.36
C PHE A 657 -12.01 -10.48 -1.43
N ILE A 658 -11.34 -11.63 -1.33
CA ILE A 658 -11.55 -12.80 -2.20
C ILE A 658 -12.29 -13.89 -1.39
N ASP A 659 -13.43 -14.33 -1.91
CA ASP A 659 -14.04 -15.60 -1.50
C ASP A 659 -13.40 -16.72 -2.30
N TRP A 660 -12.35 -17.32 -1.73
CA TRP A 660 -11.63 -18.45 -2.30
C TRP A 660 -12.30 -19.75 -1.87
N ASN A 661 -12.75 -20.55 -2.83
CA ASN A 661 -13.34 -21.86 -2.67
C ASN A 661 -14.53 -21.90 -1.69
N ASN A 662 -15.42 -20.91 -1.77
CA ASN A 662 -16.54 -20.71 -0.84
C ASN A 662 -16.09 -20.76 0.64
N SER A 663 -14.97 -20.11 0.95
CA SER A 663 -14.43 -20.10 2.30
C SER A 663 -15.10 -19.06 3.20
N LEU A 664 -15.75 -18.05 2.62
CA LEU A 664 -16.59 -17.12 3.38
C LEU A 664 -17.88 -17.83 3.80
N VAL A 665 -17.99 -18.15 5.09
CA VAL A 665 -19.14 -18.90 5.64
C VAL A 665 -20.19 -18.01 6.29
N GLY A 666 -19.89 -16.72 6.48
CA GLY A 666 -20.86 -15.73 6.92
C GLY A 666 -20.37 -14.31 6.67
N TRP A 667 -21.26 -13.45 6.18
CA TRP A 667 -21.02 -12.03 5.96
C TRP A 667 -22.29 -11.20 6.24
N TRP A 668 -22.29 -10.52 7.39
CA TRP A 668 -23.37 -9.62 7.81
C TRP A 668 -22.91 -8.18 7.72
N ARG A 669 -23.45 -7.47 6.74
CA ARG A 669 -23.10 -6.08 6.39
C ARG A 669 -23.84 -5.04 7.21
N PHE A 670 -25.04 -5.36 7.71
CA PHE A 670 -25.88 -4.44 8.49
C PHE A 670 -26.25 -3.12 7.80
N ASN A 671 -26.45 -3.17 6.47
CA ASN A 671 -26.70 -2.00 5.62
C ASN A 671 -28.17 -1.61 5.42
N ASN A 672 -29.10 -2.23 6.16
CA ASN A 672 -30.54 -1.99 6.05
C ASN A 672 -31.05 -2.17 4.61
N GLU A 673 -30.51 -3.18 3.92
CA GLU A 673 -30.74 -3.35 2.49
C GLU A 673 -32.13 -3.92 2.22
N SER A 674 -32.58 -3.87 0.96
CA SER A 674 -33.90 -4.38 0.59
C SER A 674 -34.10 -5.83 1.04
N GLY A 675 -35.06 -6.04 1.93
CA GLY A 675 -35.40 -7.33 2.53
C GLY A 675 -34.84 -7.54 3.95
N GLU A 676 -33.94 -6.68 4.42
CA GLU A 676 -33.51 -6.60 5.82
C GLU A 676 -34.50 -5.79 6.66
N ASN A 677 -34.45 -5.98 7.98
CA ASN A 677 -35.14 -5.17 8.97
C ASN A 677 -34.54 -5.42 10.37
N ASN A 678 -35.05 -4.72 11.37
CA ASN A 678 -34.61 -4.87 12.77
C ASN A 678 -34.84 -6.25 13.42
N THR A 679 -35.36 -7.24 12.69
CA THR A 679 -35.51 -8.63 13.13
C THR A 679 -34.83 -9.66 12.23
N PHE A 680 -34.32 -9.24 11.07
CA PHE A 680 -33.73 -10.11 10.06
C PHE A 680 -32.54 -9.42 9.38
N PHE A 681 -31.37 -10.05 9.45
CA PHE A 681 -30.14 -9.58 8.83
C PHE A 681 -29.63 -10.63 7.86
N ARG A 682 -29.35 -10.22 6.62
CA ARG A 682 -28.95 -11.14 5.56
C ARG A 682 -27.50 -11.58 5.75
N ASP A 683 -27.26 -12.86 5.53
CA ASP A 683 -25.92 -13.35 5.24
C ASP A 683 -25.67 -13.27 3.72
N TRP A 684 -24.66 -12.50 3.33
CA TRP A 684 -24.24 -12.30 1.94
C TRP A 684 -23.25 -13.35 1.43
N SER A 685 -22.89 -14.32 2.26
CA SER A 685 -22.11 -15.49 1.85
C SER A 685 -22.94 -16.48 1.01
N THR A 686 -22.26 -17.45 0.39
CA THR A 686 -22.91 -18.53 -0.37
C THR A 686 -23.76 -19.47 0.51
N TYR A 687 -23.59 -19.44 1.83
CA TYR A 687 -24.26 -20.35 2.78
C TYR A 687 -25.60 -19.82 3.30
N GLY A 688 -25.83 -18.50 3.26
CA GLY A 688 -27.11 -17.90 3.64
C GLY A 688 -27.49 -18.15 5.10
N ASN A 689 -26.51 -18.12 6.01
CA ASN A 689 -26.66 -18.19 7.47
C ASN A 689 -27.30 -16.90 8.02
N ASN A 690 -28.50 -16.57 7.57
CA ASN A 690 -29.18 -15.33 7.93
C ASN A 690 -29.37 -15.22 9.44
N ALA A 691 -29.16 -14.02 9.97
CA ALA A 691 -29.32 -13.74 11.38
C ALA A 691 -30.73 -13.22 11.68
N THR A 692 -31.18 -13.50 12.90
CA THR A 692 -32.39 -12.94 13.48
C THR A 692 -32.03 -12.16 14.74
N ASN A 693 -32.92 -11.28 15.14
CA ASN A 693 -32.68 -10.48 16.34
C ASN A 693 -32.97 -11.25 17.64
N GLY A 694 -32.13 -11.05 18.66
CA GLY A 694 -32.36 -11.47 20.04
C GLY A 694 -33.03 -10.42 20.94
N SER A 695 -32.77 -9.14 20.66
CA SER A 695 -33.14 -7.93 21.44
C SER A 695 -32.66 -6.74 20.61
N SER A 696 -33.57 -5.84 20.21
CA SER A 696 -33.47 -4.96 19.02
C SER A 696 -32.33 -3.92 19.02
N PRO A 697 -31.14 -4.22 18.43
CA PRO A 697 -30.18 -3.16 18.14
C PRO A 697 -30.77 -2.20 17.10
N ALA A 698 -30.32 -0.95 17.14
CA ALA A 698 -30.78 0.09 16.22
C ALA A 698 -29.82 0.26 15.03
N TYR A 699 -30.37 0.55 13.85
CA TYR A 699 -29.58 1.03 12.70
C TYR A 699 -29.01 2.41 12.99
N VAL A 700 -27.73 2.57 12.72
CA VAL A 700 -26.99 3.84 12.76
C VAL A 700 -26.01 3.89 11.60
N THR A 701 -25.45 5.06 11.30
CA THR A 701 -24.39 5.18 10.30
C THR A 701 -23.18 4.32 10.68
N GLY A 702 -22.77 3.45 9.77
CA GLY A 702 -21.69 2.49 9.91
C GLY A 702 -20.33 3.00 9.48
N LYS A 703 -19.41 2.05 9.33
CA LYS A 703 -18.12 2.26 8.69
C LYS A 703 -18.24 2.17 7.17
N PHE A 704 -19.07 1.25 6.66
CA PHE A 704 -19.36 1.05 5.25
C PHE A 704 -20.88 0.95 5.02
N GLY A 705 -21.55 2.10 4.91
CA GLY A 705 -23.01 2.21 4.87
C GLY A 705 -23.60 2.38 6.27
N ASP A 706 -24.53 1.50 6.66
CA ASP A 706 -25.13 1.45 8.00
C ASP A 706 -24.46 0.38 8.89
N ALA A 707 -24.78 0.39 10.18
CA ALA A 707 -24.27 -0.56 11.17
C ALA A 707 -25.30 -0.79 12.29
N MET A 708 -25.04 -1.81 13.11
CA MET A 708 -25.83 -2.10 14.31
C MET A 708 -25.26 -1.41 15.55
N GLN A 709 -26.09 -0.63 16.25
CA GLN A 709 -25.81 -0.07 17.57
C GLN A 709 -26.35 -0.97 18.67
N PHE A 710 -25.48 -1.38 19.57
CA PHE A 710 -25.77 -2.18 20.77
C PHE A 710 -25.65 -1.31 22.01
N ASP A 711 -26.56 -1.45 22.97
CA ASP A 711 -26.68 -0.60 24.15
C ASP A 711 -25.89 -1.10 25.40
N GLY A 712 -25.37 -2.32 25.34
CA GLY A 712 -24.65 -2.96 26.45
C GLY A 712 -25.54 -3.54 27.55
N VAL A 713 -26.86 -3.62 27.36
CA VAL A 713 -27.83 -4.09 28.34
C VAL A 713 -28.38 -5.45 27.96
N ASP A 714 -29.00 -5.57 26.78
CA ASP A 714 -29.59 -6.81 26.33
C ASP A 714 -29.40 -7.13 24.85
N ASP A 715 -28.94 -6.20 24.00
CA ASP A 715 -28.83 -6.36 22.54
C ASP A 715 -27.88 -7.49 22.07
N TYR A 716 -28.37 -8.34 21.16
CA TYR A 716 -27.54 -9.29 20.39
C TYR A 716 -28.22 -9.71 19.08
N VAL A 717 -27.41 -10.14 18.11
CA VAL A 717 -27.87 -10.74 16.86
C VAL A 717 -27.60 -12.25 16.90
N ASN A 718 -28.62 -13.06 16.62
CA ASN A 718 -28.60 -14.52 16.71
C ASN A 718 -28.52 -15.18 15.32
N ILE A 719 -27.54 -16.03 15.11
CA ILE A 719 -27.37 -16.85 13.91
C ILE A 719 -27.55 -18.30 14.33
N SER A 720 -28.60 -18.95 13.82
CA SER A 720 -28.87 -20.35 14.13
C SER A 720 -27.72 -21.25 13.70
N ASP A 721 -27.47 -22.28 14.50
CA ASP A 721 -26.45 -23.28 14.21
C ASP A 721 -26.62 -23.93 12.81
N THR A 722 -25.49 -24.08 12.10
CA THR A 722 -25.39 -24.78 10.82
C THR A 722 -24.02 -25.43 10.67
N SER A 723 -23.93 -26.49 9.87
CA SER A 723 -22.68 -27.22 9.64
C SER A 723 -21.57 -26.39 8.99
N SER A 724 -21.90 -25.30 8.28
CA SER A 724 -20.89 -24.36 7.74
C SER A 724 -20.21 -23.52 8.82
N LEU A 725 -20.82 -23.39 9.99
CA LEU A 725 -20.29 -22.69 11.15
C LEU A 725 -19.55 -23.63 12.12
N ASP A 726 -19.52 -24.94 11.84
CA ASP A 726 -18.73 -25.94 12.55
C ASP A 726 -17.29 -26.00 12.01
N ILE A 727 -16.54 -24.92 12.27
CA ILE A 727 -15.19 -24.72 11.74
C ILE A 727 -14.17 -25.52 12.56
N THR A 728 -13.31 -26.31 11.89
CA THR A 728 -12.35 -27.23 12.55
C THR A 728 -10.88 -26.93 12.28
N ASP A 729 -10.48 -26.69 11.02
CA ASP A 729 -9.07 -26.74 10.61
C ASP A 729 -8.42 -25.36 10.46
N ALA A 730 -9.17 -24.33 10.08
CA ALA A 730 -8.68 -22.97 9.99
C ALA A 730 -9.85 -21.98 10.12
N ILE A 731 -9.59 -20.80 10.68
CA ILE A 731 -10.64 -19.79 10.90
C ILE A 731 -10.08 -18.38 10.71
N THR A 732 -10.92 -17.50 10.15
CA THR A 732 -10.76 -16.05 10.28
C THR A 732 -12.08 -15.45 10.76
N ILE A 733 -12.00 -14.55 11.74
CA ILE A 733 -13.14 -13.70 12.14
C ILE A 733 -12.72 -12.25 11.97
N SER A 734 -13.51 -11.47 11.25
CA SER A 734 -13.29 -10.04 11.03
C SER A 734 -14.53 -9.23 11.36
N ALA A 735 -14.34 -8.04 11.93
CA ALA A 735 -15.40 -7.06 12.12
C ALA A 735 -14.83 -5.65 12.17
N TRP A 736 -15.65 -4.66 11.79
CA TRP A 736 -15.44 -3.28 12.19
C TRP A 736 -16.19 -3.01 13.48
N ILE A 737 -15.49 -2.43 14.46
CA ILE A 737 -16.08 -2.11 15.76
C ILE A 737 -15.79 -0.66 16.15
N LYS A 738 -16.77 -0.04 16.81
CA LYS A 738 -16.59 1.20 17.55
C LYS A 738 -17.26 1.04 18.90
N ARG A 739 -16.45 0.70 19.90
CA ARG A 739 -16.93 0.39 21.26
C ARG A 739 -17.26 1.65 22.06
N GLY A 740 -18.14 1.52 23.04
CA GLY A 740 -18.40 2.47 24.11
C GLY A 740 -17.39 2.36 25.27
N GLU A 741 -17.68 3.00 26.40
CA GLU A 741 -16.82 3.00 27.58
C GLU A 741 -16.82 1.64 28.32
N THR A 742 -15.65 1.29 28.87
CA THR A 742 -15.24 0.07 29.60
C THR A 742 -16.28 -1.04 29.82
N VAL A 743 -16.41 -1.95 28.86
CA VAL A 743 -17.07 -3.26 29.01
C VAL A 743 -16.27 -4.33 28.28
N ARG A 744 -16.00 -5.45 28.95
CA ARG A 744 -15.50 -6.68 28.31
C ARG A 744 -16.67 -7.40 27.66
N CYS A 745 -16.60 -7.62 26.36
CA CYS A 745 -17.69 -8.21 25.57
C CYS A 745 -17.14 -9.05 24.41
N ALA A 746 -17.98 -9.93 23.88
CA ALA A 746 -17.69 -10.66 22.66
C ALA A 746 -18.27 -9.92 21.46
N VAL A 747 -17.50 -9.81 20.39
CA VAL A 747 -17.96 -9.29 19.09
C VAL A 747 -18.69 -10.39 18.34
N VAL A 748 -18.11 -11.60 18.30
CA VAL A 748 -18.69 -12.82 17.71
C VAL A 748 -18.42 -13.99 18.66
N ALA A 749 -19.42 -14.85 18.90
CA ALA A 749 -19.27 -16.01 19.77
C ALA A 749 -20.13 -17.20 19.37
N LYS A 750 -19.49 -18.36 19.16
CA LYS A 750 -20.10 -19.71 19.17
C LYS A 750 -19.71 -20.39 20.48
N TYR A 751 -20.46 -20.12 21.53
CA TYR A 751 -20.04 -20.31 22.91
C TYR A 751 -20.82 -21.42 23.62
N SER A 752 -20.23 -21.97 24.68
CA SER A 752 -20.89 -22.87 25.63
C SER A 752 -20.45 -22.54 27.05
N THR A 753 -21.34 -22.66 28.03
CA THR A 753 -20.96 -22.54 29.44
C THR A 753 -20.18 -23.75 29.95
N ASP A 754 -20.30 -24.90 29.27
CA ASP A 754 -19.52 -26.11 29.54
C ASP A 754 -18.14 -26.07 28.85
N ASP A 755 -17.25 -27.03 29.13
CA ASP A 755 -15.89 -27.09 28.54
C ASP A 755 -15.86 -27.38 27.02
N LYS A 756 -17.01 -27.30 26.35
CA LYS A 756 -17.22 -27.58 24.91
C LYS A 756 -17.45 -26.30 24.08
N ARG A 757 -16.68 -25.24 24.36
CA ARG A 757 -16.74 -23.97 23.59
C ARG A 757 -16.17 -24.19 22.19
N SER A 758 -16.61 -23.41 21.19
CA SER A 758 -16.06 -23.48 19.83
C SER A 758 -15.12 -22.30 19.60
N TYR A 759 -15.60 -21.16 19.12
CA TYR A 759 -14.79 -19.96 18.92
C TYR A 759 -15.48 -18.71 19.45
N TYR A 760 -14.72 -17.73 19.93
CA TYR A 760 -15.25 -16.40 20.22
C TYR A 760 -14.15 -15.32 20.20
N PHE A 761 -14.51 -14.12 19.76
CA PHE A 761 -13.62 -12.97 19.66
C PHE A 761 -14.02 -11.91 20.70
N ASP A 762 -13.23 -11.78 21.77
CA ASP A 762 -13.44 -10.82 22.86
C ASP A 762 -12.67 -9.51 22.59
N VAL A 763 -13.25 -8.40 23.05
CA VAL A 763 -12.60 -7.10 23.11
C VAL A 763 -12.84 -6.42 24.47
N ASN A 764 -11.85 -5.66 24.93
CA ASN A 764 -12.00 -4.69 26.00
C ASN A 764 -11.16 -3.42 25.71
N ASP A 765 -10.89 -2.62 26.75
CA ASP A 765 -10.08 -1.41 26.69
C ASP A 765 -8.56 -1.62 26.61
N THR A 766 -8.07 -2.83 26.84
CA THR A 766 -6.63 -3.13 26.96
C THR A 766 -6.13 -4.29 26.08
N TYR A 767 -7.04 -5.04 25.45
CA TYR A 767 -6.74 -6.17 24.59
C TYR A 767 -7.87 -6.45 23.58
N ILE A 768 -7.46 -7.14 22.52
CA ILE A 768 -8.32 -8.00 21.69
C ILE A 768 -7.85 -9.45 21.85
N ALA A 769 -8.77 -10.40 21.78
CA ALA A 769 -8.44 -11.81 21.99
C ALA A 769 -9.38 -12.76 21.25
N LEU A 770 -8.81 -13.61 20.40
CA LEU A 770 -9.50 -14.76 19.82
C LEU A 770 -9.29 -15.98 20.71
N PHE A 771 -10.38 -16.67 21.04
CA PHE A 771 -10.40 -17.89 21.81
C PHE A 771 -10.93 -19.04 20.96
N LEU A 772 -10.22 -20.17 21.00
CA LEU A 772 -10.54 -21.40 20.28
C LEU A 772 -10.61 -22.57 21.26
N GLY A 773 -11.77 -23.21 21.36
CA GLY A 773 -11.97 -24.42 22.15
C GLY A 773 -11.30 -25.61 21.48
N SER A 774 -10.64 -26.44 22.28
CA SER A 774 -9.98 -27.65 21.80
C SER A 774 -10.98 -28.77 21.56
N SER A 775 -10.80 -29.53 20.49
CA SER A 775 -11.61 -30.72 20.18
C SER A 775 -11.61 -31.82 21.25
N ASP A 776 -10.69 -31.76 22.22
CA ASP A 776 -10.73 -32.64 23.40
C ASP A 776 -11.88 -32.32 24.38
N GLY A 777 -12.54 -31.16 24.22
CA GLY A 777 -13.67 -30.73 25.02
C GLY A 777 -13.35 -30.47 26.49
N THR A 778 -12.06 -30.28 26.83
CA THR A 778 -11.56 -30.05 28.20
C THR A 778 -10.66 -28.84 28.33
N THR A 779 -10.18 -28.27 27.22
CA THR A 779 -9.29 -27.10 27.19
C THR A 779 -9.75 -26.04 26.20
N TYR A 780 -9.33 -24.79 26.42
CA TYR A 780 -9.49 -23.70 25.47
C TYR A 780 -8.16 -22.97 25.32
N ASN A 781 -7.88 -22.52 24.10
CA ASN A 781 -6.67 -21.81 23.72
C ASN A 781 -7.03 -20.37 23.41
N TYR A 782 -6.08 -19.47 23.64
CA TYR A 782 -6.30 -18.04 23.45
C TYR A 782 -4.98 -17.33 23.19
N SER A 783 -5.06 -16.27 22.41
CA SER A 783 -3.99 -15.29 22.25
C SER A 783 -4.49 -13.93 22.71
N TYR A 784 -3.65 -13.20 23.44
CA TYR A 784 -3.94 -11.84 23.89
C TYR A 784 -2.94 -10.90 23.25
N ALA A 785 -3.45 -9.89 22.54
CA ALA A 785 -2.69 -8.70 22.24
C ALA A 785 -2.77 -7.74 23.45
N ASN A 786 -1.96 -8.02 24.48
CA ASN A 786 -1.93 -7.21 25.71
C ASN A 786 -1.24 -5.86 25.46
N GLY A 787 -1.96 -4.76 25.67
CA GLY A 787 -1.45 -3.40 25.48
C GLY A 787 -1.88 -2.74 24.18
N THR A 788 -2.62 -3.44 23.32
CA THR A 788 -3.30 -2.87 22.16
C THR A 788 -4.50 -2.06 22.66
N ILE A 789 -4.42 -0.73 22.55
CA ILE A 789 -5.45 0.18 23.03
C ILE A 789 -6.49 0.38 21.92
N ILE A 790 -7.66 -0.24 22.09
CA ILE A 790 -8.86 0.07 21.32
C ILE A 790 -9.54 1.23 22.04
N GLU A 791 -9.45 2.46 21.54
CA GLU A 791 -10.08 3.61 22.18
C GLU A 791 -11.61 3.57 21.99
N ALA A 792 -12.35 4.06 22.99
CA ALA A 792 -13.80 4.20 22.86
C ALA A 792 -14.16 5.23 21.77
N ASN A 793 -15.30 5.02 21.12
CA ASN A 793 -15.89 5.88 20.10
C ASN A 793 -15.05 6.08 18.82
N LYS A 794 -14.07 5.21 18.56
CA LYS A 794 -13.32 5.15 17.30
C LYS A 794 -13.54 3.83 16.57
N TRP A 795 -13.56 3.86 15.24
CA TRP A 795 -13.63 2.68 14.40
C TRP A 795 -12.29 1.96 14.36
N TYR A 796 -12.33 0.65 14.57
CA TYR A 796 -11.21 -0.28 14.40
C TYR A 796 -11.66 -1.47 13.58
N HIS A 797 -10.83 -1.90 12.64
CA HIS A 797 -10.96 -3.19 11.98
C HIS A 797 -10.20 -4.21 12.80
N ILE A 798 -10.88 -5.22 13.33
CA ILE A 798 -10.26 -6.29 14.10
C ILE A 798 -10.35 -7.59 13.32
N VAL A 799 -9.25 -8.35 13.31
CA VAL A 799 -9.19 -9.67 12.68
C VAL A 799 -8.44 -10.64 13.56
N GLY A 800 -8.96 -11.86 13.70
CA GLY A 800 -8.25 -12.98 14.30
C GLY A 800 -8.18 -14.13 13.32
N THR A 801 -7.00 -14.71 13.12
CA THR A 801 -6.78 -15.87 12.24
C THR A 801 -6.11 -17.02 12.98
N TRP A 802 -6.35 -18.24 12.51
CA TRP A 802 -5.65 -19.44 12.94
C TRP A 802 -5.70 -20.51 11.85
N ASP A 803 -4.60 -21.26 11.71
CA ASP A 803 -4.47 -22.37 10.75
C ASP A 803 -3.74 -23.57 11.38
N LYS A 804 -4.39 -24.74 11.38
CA LYS A 804 -3.84 -26.02 11.80
C LYS A 804 -2.62 -26.45 11.00
N ASN A 805 -2.62 -26.19 9.69
CA ASN A 805 -1.55 -26.57 8.77
C ASN A 805 -0.48 -25.47 8.63
N GLY A 806 -0.70 -24.30 9.25
CA GLY A 806 0.25 -23.21 9.36
C GLY A 806 1.20 -23.35 10.55
N ASP A 807 1.54 -22.23 11.20
CA ASP A 807 2.38 -22.22 12.41
C ASP A 807 1.61 -22.58 13.69
N GLN A 808 0.30 -22.83 13.56
CA GLN A 808 -0.64 -23.15 14.64
C GLN A 808 -0.76 -22.06 15.71
N LEU A 809 -0.36 -20.83 15.39
CA LEU A 809 -0.52 -19.65 16.24
C LEU A 809 -1.79 -18.89 15.89
N ILE A 810 -2.39 -18.28 16.91
CA ILE A 810 -3.49 -17.33 16.71
C ILE A 810 -2.86 -15.96 16.44
N HIS A 811 -3.12 -15.42 15.25
CA HIS A 811 -2.69 -14.10 14.85
C HIS A 811 -3.83 -13.10 15.07
N LEU A 812 -3.48 -11.90 15.52
CA LEU A 812 -4.43 -10.82 15.80
C LEU A 812 -4.00 -9.59 15.04
N PHE A 813 -4.93 -8.96 14.34
CA PHE A 813 -4.70 -7.75 13.54
C PHE A 813 -5.65 -6.64 13.95
N VAL A 814 -5.12 -5.41 13.97
CA VAL A 814 -5.89 -4.18 14.13
C VAL A 814 -5.54 -3.24 12.98
N ASN A 815 -6.57 -2.79 12.25
CA ASN A 815 -6.43 -1.88 11.12
C ASN A 815 -5.41 -2.36 10.07
N GLY A 816 -5.45 -3.66 9.75
CA GLY A 816 -4.53 -4.30 8.80
C GLY A 816 -3.16 -4.69 9.36
N ILE A 817 -2.80 -4.25 10.58
CA ILE A 817 -1.47 -4.47 11.17
C ILE A 817 -1.53 -5.62 12.17
N GLU A 818 -0.61 -6.58 12.06
CA GLU A 818 -0.47 -7.66 13.04
C GLU A 818 0.05 -7.11 14.39
N GLU A 819 -0.67 -7.42 15.46
CA GLU A 819 -0.35 -6.98 16.82
C GLU A 819 0.68 -7.92 17.49
N SER A 820 1.37 -7.43 18.51
CA SER A 820 2.19 -8.29 19.36
C SER A 820 1.33 -9.03 20.38
N TYR A 821 1.38 -10.35 20.41
CA TYR A 821 0.57 -11.17 21.31
C TYR A 821 1.39 -12.15 22.15
N SER A 822 0.85 -12.53 23.32
CA SER A 822 1.43 -13.61 24.11
C SER A 822 1.04 -14.97 23.50
N THR A 823 1.99 -15.68 22.90
CA THR A 823 1.73 -16.97 22.26
C THR A 823 1.45 -18.05 23.30
N GLN A 824 0.29 -18.71 23.17
CA GLN A 824 0.15 -20.12 23.54
C GLN A 824 -0.08 -20.90 22.25
N ALA A 825 0.82 -21.83 21.92
CA ALA A 825 0.57 -22.79 20.85
C ALA A 825 -0.60 -23.68 21.27
N LEU A 826 -1.49 -24.01 20.32
CA LEU A 826 -2.58 -24.94 20.59
C LEU A 826 -2.06 -26.30 21.03
N LYS A 827 -2.71 -26.87 22.04
CA LYS A 827 -2.35 -28.17 22.61
C LYS A 827 -2.90 -29.37 21.81
N THR A 828 -3.70 -29.10 20.76
CA THR A 828 -4.48 -30.07 19.98
C THR A 828 -4.65 -29.64 18.53
N ASP A 829 -4.95 -30.60 17.64
CA ASP A 829 -4.92 -30.45 16.18
C ASP A 829 -6.24 -29.92 15.54
N SER A 830 -7.25 -29.48 16.28
CA SER A 830 -8.48 -28.89 15.69
C SER A 830 -9.32 -28.07 16.67
N ILE A 831 -10.15 -27.17 16.12
CA ILE A 831 -11.19 -26.42 16.83
C ILE A 831 -12.37 -27.34 17.15
N ASN A 832 -12.95 -27.20 18.34
CA ASN A 832 -14.14 -27.93 18.76
C ASN A 832 -15.41 -27.41 18.07
N ILE A 833 -16.32 -28.31 17.73
CA ILE A 833 -17.65 -28.02 17.18
C ILE A 833 -18.73 -28.23 18.24
N ASN A 834 -19.87 -27.56 18.09
CA ASN A 834 -21.03 -27.72 18.98
C ASN A 834 -22.32 -27.22 18.33
N ASP A 835 -23.46 -27.65 18.84
CA ASP A 835 -24.77 -27.27 18.28
C ASP A 835 -25.31 -25.93 18.84
N ASN A 836 -24.42 -25.03 19.33
CA ASN A 836 -24.85 -23.71 19.82
C ASN A 836 -24.87 -22.70 18.68
N ASP A 837 -25.86 -21.81 18.72
CA ASP A 837 -25.97 -20.67 17.81
C ASP A 837 -24.73 -19.75 17.89
N VAL A 838 -24.47 -18.99 16.82
CA VAL A 838 -23.46 -17.92 16.81
C VAL A 838 -24.14 -16.61 17.16
N TRP A 839 -23.62 -15.89 18.15
CA TRP A 839 -24.13 -14.57 18.54
C TRP A 839 -23.14 -13.48 18.17
N ILE A 840 -23.65 -12.35 17.65
CA ILE A 840 -22.89 -11.11 17.47
C ILE A 840 -23.32 -10.14 18.56
N GLY A 841 -22.33 -9.52 19.22
CA GLY A 841 -22.55 -8.55 20.29
C GLY A 841 -22.77 -9.13 21.70
N ASN A 842 -22.71 -10.45 21.88
CA ASN A 842 -22.78 -11.08 23.20
C ASN A 842 -22.13 -12.48 23.21
N ARG A 843 -21.63 -12.91 24.37
CA ARG A 843 -20.97 -14.22 24.57
C ARG A 843 -21.96 -15.33 25.00
N GLN A 844 -23.22 -15.25 24.61
CA GLN A 844 -24.29 -16.13 25.12
C GLN A 844 -24.39 -16.13 26.66
N GLU A 845 -24.23 -14.95 27.28
CA GLU A 845 -24.20 -14.72 28.72
C GLU A 845 -25.03 -13.48 29.11
N THR A 846 -25.56 -13.43 30.34
CA THR A 846 -26.48 -12.37 30.79
C THR A 846 -25.81 -11.06 31.24
N THR A 847 -24.49 -10.90 31.12
CA THR A 847 -23.76 -9.74 31.69
C THR A 847 -22.62 -9.20 30.80
N ARG A 848 -22.52 -9.62 29.54
CA ARG A 848 -21.38 -9.30 28.64
C ARG A 848 -21.82 -8.81 27.26
N TYR A 849 -22.85 -7.97 27.26
CA TYR A 849 -23.36 -7.33 26.05
C TYR A 849 -22.37 -6.27 25.54
N PHE A 850 -22.19 -6.24 24.23
CA PHE A 850 -21.40 -5.23 23.55
C PHE A 850 -22.11 -3.88 23.69
N ASN A 851 -21.35 -2.85 24.03
CA ASN A 851 -21.83 -1.47 24.02
C ASN A 851 -21.05 -0.74 22.93
N GLY A 852 -21.74 -0.25 21.89
CA GLY A 852 -21.12 0.40 20.74
C GLY A 852 -21.71 -0.05 19.41
N THR A 853 -21.02 0.22 18.31
CA THR A 853 -21.45 -0.16 16.96
C THR A 853 -20.59 -1.27 16.38
N ILE A 854 -21.20 -2.22 15.68
CA ILE A 854 -20.55 -3.29 14.94
C ILE A 854 -21.01 -3.25 13.48
N ASP A 855 -20.06 -3.42 12.57
CA ASP A 855 -20.26 -3.38 11.13
C ASP A 855 -19.41 -4.45 10.42
N GLU A 856 -19.82 -4.87 9.23
CA GLU A 856 -19.05 -5.70 8.30
C GLU A 856 -18.46 -6.99 8.92
N VAL A 857 -19.30 -7.74 9.65
CA VAL A 857 -18.90 -8.98 10.32
C VAL A 857 -18.74 -10.10 9.29
N ARG A 858 -17.57 -10.74 9.28
CA ARG A 858 -17.24 -11.84 8.38
C ARG A 858 -16.60 -13.00 9.12
N ILE A 859 -16.94 -14.22 8.72
CA ILE A 859 -16.35 -15.47 9.20
C ILE A 859 -15.91 -16.30 8.00
N TRP A 860 -14.66 -16.77 8.01
CA TRP A 860 -14.13 -17.69 7.03
C TRP A 860 -13.69 -19.01 7.69
N ASN A 861 -13.83 -20.12 6.96
CA ASN A 861 -13.29 -21.42 7.33
C ASN A 861 -11.84 -21.62 6.85
N ARG A 862 -11.10 -20.53 6.65
CA ARG A 862 -9.67 -20.49 6.33
C ARG A 862 -8.98 -19.34 7.05
N ALA A 863 -7.67 -19.41 7.17
CA ALA A 863 -6.86 -18.26 7.57
C ALA A 863 -6.67 -17.31 6.37
N LEU A 864 -6.95 -16.02 6.56
CA LEU A 864 -6.61 -14.97 5.59
C LEU A 864 -5.14 -14.58 5.70
N SER A 865 -4.52 -14.24 4.57
CA SER A 865 -3.17 -13.68 4.55
C SER A 865 -3.17 -12.21 5.02
N PRO A 866 -2.01 -11.66 5.45
CA PRO A 866 -1.88 -10.24 5.75
C PRO A 866 -2.28 -9.32 4.58
N GLU A 867 -2.03 -9.73 3.34
CA GLU A 867 -2.41 -8.98 2.14
C GLU A 867 -3.95 -8.90 1.99
N GLU A 868 -4.66 -10.01 2.19
CA GLU A 868 -6.13 -10.07 2.15
C GLU A 868 -6.76 -9.24 3.29
N ILE A 869 -6.15 -9.30 4.48
CA ILE A 869 -6.57 -8.52 5.64
C ILE A 869 -6.37 -7.01 5.39
N ASN A 870 -5.24 -6.62 4.80
CA ASN A 870 -4.95 -5.24 4.45
C ASN A 870 -5.93 -4.67 3.42
N ALA A 871 -6.25 -5.45 2.37
CA ALA A 871 -7.28 -5.05 1.39
C ALA A 871 -8.69 -4.98 2.00
N SER A 872 -9.00 -5.89 2.94
CA SER A 872 -10.26 -5.86 3.70
C SER A 872 -10.35 -4.61 4.59
N TYR A 873 -9.23 -4.10 5.07
CA TYR A 873 -9.15 -2.84 5.83
C TYR A 873 -9.26 -1.60 4.92
N ASN A 874 -8.49 -1.56 3.83
CA ASN A 874 -8.42 -0.43 2.91
C ASN A 874 -7.83 -0.85 1.54
N ALA A 875 -8.69 -1.24 0.61
CA ALA A 875 -8.28 -1.62 -0.74
C ALA A 875 -7.88 -0.44 -1.64
N GLY A 876 -8.17 0.80 -1.24
CA GLY A 876 -7.66 2.00 -1.92
C GLY A 876 -6.16 2.25 -1.67
N LEU A 877 -5.61 1.70 -0.58
CA LEU A 877 -4.19 1.80 -0.22
C LEU A 877 -3.43 0.49 -0.44
N TYR A 878 -4.10 -0.65 -0.26
CA TYR A 878 -3.49 -1.97 -0.32
C TYR A 878 -4.02 -2.77 -1.49
N ARG A 879 -3.10 -3.34 -2.27
CA ARG A 879 -3.46 -4.22 -3.39
C ARG A 879 -4.02 -5.54 -2.86
N LEU A 880 -5.11 -6.00 -3.48
CA LEU A 880 -5.67 -7.32 -3.25
C LEU A 880 -5.03 -8.33 -4.20
N GLU A 881 -3.97 -8.98 -3.73
CA GLU A 881 -3.32 -10.08 -4.44
C GLU A 881 -2.99 -11.21 -3.46
N THR A 882 -3.09 -12.46 -3.91
CA THR A 882 -2.74 -13.61 -3.08
C THR A 882 -2.27 -14.77 -3.95
N ASN A 883 -1.22 -15.45 -3.48
CA ASN A 883 -0.78 -16.71 -4.03
C ASN A 883 -1.21 -17.84 -3.10
N TYR A 884 -2.21 -18.61 -3.48
CA TYR A 884 -2.62 -19.81 -2.75
C TYR A 884 -1.67 -20.94 -3.14
N THR A 885 -0.92 -21.47 -2.17
CA THR A 885 0.12 -22.51 -2.40
C THR A 885 -0.18 -23.76 -1.59
N ASN A 886 0.51 -24.87 -1.90
CA ASN A 886 0.27 -26.19 -1.30
C ASN A 886 -1.18 -26.64 -1.46
N LEU A 887 -1.78 -26.33 -2.61
CA LEU A 887 -3.14 -26.74 -2.95
C LEU A 887 -3.16 -28.24 -3.24
N ASN A 888 -4.15 -28.93 -2.69
CA ASN A 888 -4.42 -30.32 -3.06
C ASN A 888 -5.05 -30.36 -4.46
N ASP A 889 -4.93 -31.51 -5.13
CA ASP A 889 -5.60 -31.69 -6.42
C ASP A 889 -7.13 -31.54 -6.27
N GLY A 890 -7.74 -30.81 -7.20
CA GLY A 890 -9.16 -30.48 -7.19
C GLY A 890 -9.48 -29.15 -7.87
N THR A 891 -10.78 -28.87 -8.01
CA THR A 891 -11.28 -27.63 -8.59
C THR A 891 -11.63 -26.62 -7.50
N TYR A 892 -11.10 -25.40 -7.63
CA TYR A 892 -11.32 -24.28 -6.72
C TYR A 892 -12.07 -23.17 -7.45
N ASN A 893 -13.15 -22.68 -6.86
CA ASN A 893 -13.83 -21.47 -7.34
C ASN A 893 -13.30 -20.22 -6.64
N TYR A 894 -13.43 -19.06 -7.27
CA TYR A 894 -13.12 -17.80 -6.60
C TYR A 894 -13.92 -16.63 -7.16
N THR A 895 -14.33 -15.73 -6.27
CA THR A 895 -15.02 -14.47 -6.59
C THR A 895 -14.44 -13.37 -5.69
N ALA A 896 -14.24 -12.17 -6.21
CA ALA A 896 -13.80 -11.02 -5.41
C ALA A 896 -14.92 -9.98 -5.26
N TYR A 897 -14.98 -9.34 -4.10
CA TYR A 897 -15.99 -8.35 -3.74
C TYR A 897 -15.33 -7.04 -3.34
N ALA A 898 -15.96 -5.91 -3.67
CA ALA A 898 -15.57 -4.58 -3.19
C ALA A 898 -16.79 -3.80 -2.71
N GLN A 899 -16.65 -3.12 -1.58
CA GLN A 899 -17.67 -2.24 -1.01
C GLN A 899 -17.07 -0.89 -0.62
N ASP A 900 -17.79 0.18 -0.94
CA ASP A 900 -17.41 1.55 -0.60
C ASP A 900 -17.99 2.02 0.74
N LEU A 901 -17.57 3.22 1.17
CA LEU A 901 -18.00 3.82 2.44
C LEU A 901 -19.51 4.09 2.51
N ALA A 902 -20.21 4.23 1.38
CA ALA A 902 -21.66 4.41 1.31
C ALA A 902 -22.43 3.08 1.38
N GLY A 903 -21.72 1.95 1.29
CA GLY A 903 -22.31 0.62 1.29
C GLY A 903 -22.69 0.14 -0.10
N ASN A 904 -22.25 0.78 -1.18
CA ASN A 904 -22.43 0.23 -2.52
C ASN A 904 -21.52 -0.98 -2.70
N LEU A 905 -22.02 -2.02 -3.37
CA LEU A 905 -21.34 -3.31 -3.53
C LEU A 905 -21.18 -3.64 -5.00
N ASN A 906 -20.00 -4.14 -5.37
CA ASN A 906 -19.75 -4.79 -6.65
C ASN A 906 -18.91 -6.07 -6.45
N ASN A 907 -18.96 -6.96 -7.43
CA ASN A 907 -18.19 -8.20 -7.42
C ASN A 907 -17.75 -8.60 -8.82
N THR A 908 -16.67 -9.37 -8.89
CA THR A 908 -16.21 -9.99 -10.14
C THR A 908 -17.15 -11.11 -10.57
N GLU A 909 -16.95 -11.61 -11.78
CA GLU A 909 -17.44 -12.95 -12.14
C GLU A 909 -16.81 -14.03 -11.24
N THR A 910 -17.50 -15.16 -11.08
CA THR A 910 -16.93 -16.36 -10.47
C THR A 910 -16.10 -17.10 -11.51
N ARG A 911 -14.85 -17.42 -11.18
CA ARG A 911 -13.96 -18.24 -12.01
C ARG A 911 -13.61 -19.54 -11.29
N THR A 912 -13.15 -20.53 -12.05
CA THR A 912 -12.59 -21.77 -11.49
C THR A 912 -11.15 -21.99 -11.94
N VAL A 913 -10.38 -22.70 -11.13
CA VAL A 913 -9.06 -23.25 -11.47
C VAL A 913 -8.99 -24.68 -10.96
N THR A 914 -8.50 -25.61 -11.78
CA THR A 914 -8.32 -27.01 -11.40
C THR A 914 -6.85 -27.30 -11.23
N ILE A 915 -6.47 -27.68 -10.01
CA ILE A 915 -5.13 -28.14 -9.67
C ILE A 915 -5.09 -29.65 -9.86
N ASP A 916 -4.13 -30.13 -10.61
CA ASP A 916 -3.89 -31.56 -10.80
C ASP A 916 -2.38 -31.79 -10.96
N THR A 917 -1.74 -32.26 -9.90
CA THR A 917 -0.28 -32.47 -9.85
C THR A 917 0.12 -33.91 -10.20
N GLN A 918 -0.85 -34.78 -10.45
CA GLN A 918 -0.62 -36.21 -10.64
C GLN A 918 -0.66 -36.59 -12.11
N ALA A 919 0.25 -37.47 -12.53
CA ALA A 919 0.23 -38.02 -13.88
C ALA A 919 -0.86 -39.07 -14.04
N PRO A 920 -1.44 -39.22 -15.25
CA PRO A 920 -2.47 -40.22 -15.49
C PRO A 920 -1.95 -41.64 -15.25
N SER A 921 -2.82 -42.53 -14.78
CA SER A 921 -2.50 -43.95 -14.63
C SER A 921 -2.56 -44.64 -16.00
N VAL A 922 -1.54 -45.45 -16.35
CA VAL A 922 -1.45 -46.14 -17.64
C VAL A 922 -1.23 -47.64 -17.44
N SER A 923 -2.07 -48.47 -18.07
CA SER A 923 -1.96 -49.94 -18.08
C SER A 923 -1.89 -50.46 -19.51
N ILE A 924 -0.82 -51.17 -19.84
CA ILE A 924 -0.58 -51.70 -21.18
C ILE A 924 -1.31 -53.04 -21.34
N GLU A 925 -2.14 -53.16 -22.37
CA GLU A 925 -2.83 -54.41 -22.75
C GLU A 925 -2.11 -55.14 -23.89
N SER A 926 -1.56 -54.40 -24.85
CA SER A 926 -0.82 -54.95 -25.98
C SER A 926 0.19 -53.92 -26.52
N PRO A 927 1.39 -54.34 -26.98
CA PRO A 927 1.88 -55.70 -27.07
C PRO A 927 2.33 -56.26 -25.71
N GLU A 928 2.33 -57.58 -25.58
CA GLU A 928 2.96 -58.30 -24.48
C GLU A 928 4.43 -58.61 -24.82
N ASN A 929 5.27 -58.78 -23.81
CA ASN A 929 6.65 -59.24 -24.00
C ASN A 929 6.69 -60.74 -24.36
N LYS A 930 6.45 -61.05 -25.64
CA LYS A 930 6.47 -62.39 -26.21
C LYS A 930 6.87 -62.38 -27.68
N THR A 931 6.98 -63.57 -28.27
CA THR A 931 7.14 -63.74 -29.72
C THR A 931 5.77 -63.89 -30.38
N TYR A 932 5.53 -63.13 -31.45
CA TYR A 932 4.33 -63.19 -32.27
C TYR A 932 4.66 -63.81 -33.63
N ASN A 933 3.83 -64.76 -34.07
CA ASN A 933 3.97 -65.43 -35.37
C ASN A 933 3.10 -64.80 -36.47
N ILE A 934 2.76 -63.53 -36.30
CA ILE A 934 1.90 -62.73 -37.19
C ILE A 934 2.55 -61.36 -37.40
N SER A 935 2.31 -60.73 -38.55
CA SER A 935 2.85 -59.40 -38.87
C SER A 935 1.97 -58.24 -38.42
N THR A 936 0.81 -58.52 -37.83
CA THR A 936 -0.15 -57.51 -37.37
C THR A 936 -0.23 -57.50 -35.86
N ILE A 937 0.20 -56.40 -35.24
CA ILE A 937 0.28 -56.23 -33.78
C ILE A 937 -0.51 -54.99 -33.37
N TYR A 938 -1.26 -55.14 -32.28
CA TYR A 938 -2.02 -54.06 -31.66
C TYR A 938 -1.18 -53.34 -30.60
N PHE A 939 -1.40 -52.04 -30.49
CA PHE A 939 -0.87 -51.16 -29.45
C PHE A 939 -2.06 -50.65 -28.64
N ASN A 940 -2.41 -51.38 -27.58
CA ASN A 940 -3.59 -51.11 -26.76
C ASN A 940 -3.18 -50.81 -25.33
N LEU A 941 -3.80 -49.79 -24.75
CA LEU A 941 -3.66 -49.45 -23.35
C LEU A 941 -4.96 -48.89 -22.79
N THR A 942 -5.09 -48.92 -21.48
CA THR A 942 -6.05 -48.10 -20.75
C THR A 942 -5.33 -46.97 -20.03
N ALA A 943 -5.85 -45.76 -20.09
CA ALA A 943 -5.36 -44.60 -19.36
C ALA A 943 -6.51 -43.89 -18.65
N SER A 944 -6.33 -43.59 -17.37
CA SER A 944 -7.33 -42.86 -16.56
C SER A 944 -6.66 -41.86 -15.63
N ASP A 945 -7.32 -40.73 -15.41
CA ASP A 945 -6.92 -39.71 -14.48
C ASP A 945 -8.01 -39.48 -13.43
N ALA A 946 -7.61 -39.13 -12.20
CA ALA A 946 -8.52 -39.04 -11.06
C ALA A 946 -9.17 -37.65 -10.93
N VAL A 947 -8.54 -36.60 -11.47
CA VAL A 947 -8.95 -35.20 -11.25
C VAL A 947 -9.30 -34.54 -12.56
N THR A 948 -8.46 -34.70 -13.58
CA THR A 948 -8.73 -34.19 -14.92
C THR A 948 -9.06 -35.33 -15.88
N THR A 949 -9.05 -35.02 -17.19
CA THR A 949 -9.22 -36.03 -18.23
C THR A 949 -7.90 -36.30 -18.92
N VAL A 950 -7.68 -37.55 -19.34
CA VAL A 950 -6.55 -37.91 -20.20
C VAL A 950 -6.73 -37.18 -21.54
N GLU A 951 -5.87 -36.19 -21.79
CA GLU A 951 -5.94 -35.34 -22.97
C GLU A 951 -5.40 -36.07 -24.20
N TRP A 952 -4.30 -36.81 -24.04
CA TRP A 952 -3.65 -37.48 -25.15
C TRP A 952 -2.88 -38.73 -24.70
N CYS A 953 -2.85 -39.74 -25.57
CA CYS A 953 -1.98 -40.90 -25.46
C CYS A 953 -1.34 -41.21 -26.81
N GLY A 954 -0.08 -41.64 -26.77
CA GLY A 954 0.67 -42.05 -27.94
C GLY A 954 1.75 -43.06 -27.61
N TYR A 955 2.42 -43.57 -28.64
CA TYR A 955 3.48 -44.55 -28.50
C TYR A 955 4.69 -44.23 -29.40
N SER A 956 5.88 -44.55 -28.92
CA SER A 956 7.13 -44.53 -29.68
C SER A 956 7.52 -45.97 -29.99
N PHE A 957 7.60 -46.31 -31.28
CA PHE A 957 7.95 -47.63 -31.77
C PHE A 957 9.37 -47.64 -32.32
N ASP A 958 10.22 -48.55 -31.85
CA ASP A 958 11.63 -48.67 -32.23
C ASP A 958 12.39 -47.33 -32.18
N SER A 959 12.14 -46.55 -31.13
CA SER A 959 12.71 -45.20 -30.91
C SER A 959 12.31 -44.15 -31.96
N ALA A 960 11.25 -44.38 -32.74
CA ALA A 960 10.68 -43.38 -33.62
C ALA A 960 9.96 -42.26 -32.83
N ALA A 961 9.56 -41.19 -33.53
CA ALA A 961 8.71 -40.16 -32.95
C ALA A 961 7.38 -40.75 -32.46
N TYR A 962 6.79 -40.12 -31.44
CA TYR A 962 5.50 -40.56 -30.92
C TYR A 962 4.42 -40.47 -32.00
N LYS A 963 3.61 -41.53 -32.08
CA LYS A 963 2.40 -41.60 -32.88
C LYS A 963 1.19 -41.63 -31.95
N ASP A 964 0.14 -40.92 -32.32
CA ASP A 964 -1.11 -40.83 -31.56
C ASP A 964 -1.84 -42.18 -31.55
N LEU A 965 -2.38 -42.55 -30.38
CA LEU A 965 -3.35 -43.63 -30.25
C LEU A 965 -4.77 -43.08 -30.43
N THR A 966 -5.68 -43.92 -30.90
CA THR A 966 -7.11 -43.57 -31.03
C THR A 966 -7.84 -43.97 -29.76
N ASN A 967 -8.56 -43.05 -29.11
CA ASN A 967 -9.52 -43.40 -28.06
C ASN A 967 -10.78 -44.00 -28.71
N ASP A 968 -11.04 -45.27 -28.47
CA ASP A 968 -12.19 -46.00 -29.04
C ASP A 968 -13.31 -46.28 -28.03
N ALA A 969 -13.00 -46.28 -26.73
CA ALA A 969 -13.98 -46.42 -25.66
C ALA A 969 -13.47 -45.93 -24.29
N GLY A 970 -13.87 -44.72 -23.89
CA GLY A 970 -13.65 -44.24 -22.52
C GLY A 970 -12.18 -44.07 -22.17
N ASP A 971 -11.65 -44.99 -21.36
CA ASP A 971 -10.24 -45.04 -20.95
C ASP A 971 -9.36 -45.88 -21.88
N HIS A 972 -9.92 -46.54 -22.89
CA HIS A 972 -9.18 -47.41 -23.80
C HIS A 972 -8.66 -46.67 -25.05
N TYR A 973 -7.37 -46.88 -25.37
CA TYR A 973 -6.64 -46.27 -26.47
C TYR A 973 -5.96 -47.34 -27.31
N THR A 974 -6.12 -47.29 -28.64
CA THR A 974 -5.67 -48.32 -29.56
C THR A 974 -5.02 -47.77 -30.83
N ASP A 975 -4.05 -48.52 -31.35
CA ASP A 975 -3.57 -48.42 -32.73
C ASP A 975 -3.10 -49.80 -33.21
N ILE A 976 -2.84 -49.92 -34.52
CA ILE A 976 -2.42 -51.17 -35.15
C ILE A 976 -1.24 -50.94 -36.09
N ASN A 977 -0.25 -51.83 -36.02
CA ASN A 977 0.75 -51.96 -37.08
C ASN A 977 0.54 -53.28 -37.81
N ALA A 978 0.08 -53.19 -39.05
CA ALA A 978 -0.29 -54.33 -39.89
C ALA A 978 0.90 -54.97 -40.65
N SER A 979 2.09 -54.36 -40.58
CA SER A 979 3.25 -54.75 -41.39
C SER A 979 4.53 -54.76 -40.57
N MET A 980 4.55 -55.55 -39.50
CA MET A 980 5.74 -55.75 -38.67
C MET A 980 6.82 -56.51 -39.44
N THR A 981 8.06 -56.06 -39.29
CA THR A 981 9.25 -56.74 -39.84
C THR A 981 9.70 -57.88 -38.93
N GLU A 982 10.55 -58.77 -39.40
CA GLU A 982 11.13 -59.81 -38.54
C GLU A 982 12.10 -59.24 -37.50
N GLY A 983 12.15 -59.83 -36.32
CA GLY A 983 13.16 -59.55 -35.30
C GLY A 983 12.61 -58.93 -34.01
N GLN A 984 13.49 -58.25 -33.28
CA GLN A 984 13.17 -57.63 -31.98
C GLN A 984 12.65 -56.21 -32.19
N HIS A 985 11.57 -55.89 -31.49
CA HIS A 985 10.96 -54.56 -31.46
C HIS A 985 10.84 -54.03 -30.03
N ASN A 986 10.73 -52.72 -29.90
CA ASN A 986 10.33 -52.08 -28.66
C ASN A 986 9.24 -51.02 -28.84
N VAL A 987 8.44 -50.84 -27.80
CA VAL A 987 7.44 -49.76 -27.74
C VAL A 987 7.44 -49.10 -26.37
N ILE A 988 7.32 -47.78 -26.35
CA ILE A 988 7.13 -46.96 -25.14
C ILE A 988 5.82 -46.21 -25.31
N PHE A 989 4.95 -46.27 -24.29
CA PHE A 989 3.71 -45.50 -24.28
C PHE A 989 3.87 -44.24 -23.43
N ARG A 990 3.16 -43.19 -23.83
CA ARG A 990 3.10 -41.93 -23.11
C ARG A 990 1.68 -41.40 -23.15
N CYS A 991 1.17 -40.99 -22.00
CA CYS A 991 -0.10 -40.27 -21.90
C CYS A 991 0.11 -38.99 -21.09
N ASN A 992 -0.64 -37.94 -21.43
CA ASN A 992 -0.76 -36.75 -20.61
C ASN A 992 -2.23 -36.41 -20.35
N ASP A 993 -2.46 -35.80 -19.20
CA ASP A 993 -3.75 -35.27 -18.82
C ASP A 993 -3.94 -33.83 -19.28
N SER A 994 -5.08 -33.22 -18.90
CA SER A 994 -5.48 -31.87 -19.30
C SER A 994 -4.70 -30.77 -18.57
N ALA A 995 -4.05 -31.10 -17.44
CA ALA A 995 -3.11 -30.21 -16.75
C ALA A 995 -1.67 -30.32 -17.30
N GLY A 996 -1.43 -31.30 -18.17
CA GLY A 996 -0.15 -31.56 -18.81
C GLY A 996 0.81 -32.43 -17.99
N ASN A 997 0.34 -33.14 -16.96
CA ASN A 997 1.19 -34.14 -16.30
C ASN A 997 1.37 -35.34 -17.21
N ILE A 998 2.56 -35.95 -17.18
CA ILE A 998 2.96 -36.98 -18.14
C ILE A 998 3.29 -38.27 -17.42
N ASN A 999 2.65 -39.37 -17.84
CA ASN A 999 3.09 -40.72 -17.52
C ASN A 999 3.74 -41.35 -18.75
N GLN A 1000 4.97 -41.83 -18.58
CA GLN A 1000 5.68 -42.59 -19.62
C GLN A 1000 6.02 -43.97 -19.10
N THR A 1001 5.61 -45.01 -19.85
CA THR A 1001 5.85 -46.39 -19.46
C THR A 1001 7.31 -46.79 -19.65
N SER A 1002 7.71 -47.90 -19.01
CA SER A 1002 8.92 -48.61 -19.42
C SER A 1002 8.75 -49.19 -20.83
N ALA A 1003 9.86 -49.42 -21.53
CA ALA A 1003 9.84 -50.04 -22.85
C ALA A 1003 9.37 -51.50 -22.77
N VAL A 1004 8.36 -51.85 -23.57
CA VAL A 1004 7.97 -53.24 -23.80
C VAL A 1004 8.78 -53.76 -24.97
N TYR A 1005 9.53 -54.85 -24.75
CA TYR A 1005 10.25 -55.55 -25.79
C TYR A 1005 9.46 -56.77 -26.23
N PHE A 1006 9.38 -57.02 -27.53
CA PHE A 1006 8.72 -58.20 -28.08
C PHE A 1006 9.36 -58.59 -29.41
N TYR A 1007 8.99 -59.74 -29.94
CA TYR A 1007 9.57 -60.29 -31.16
C TYR A 1007 8.49 -60.63 -32.18
N THR A 1008 8.79 -60.48 -33.46
CA THR A 1008 7.97 -60.93 -34.59
C THR A 1008 8.76 -61.95 -35.40
N ASP A 1009 8.12 -63.09 -35.63
CA ASP A 1009 8.67 -64.26 -36.32
C ASP A 1009 7.61 -64.89 -37.23
N THR A 1010 7.43 -64.37 -38.45
CA THR A 1010 6.39 -64.86 -39.38
C THR A 1010 6.88 -65.95 -40.32
N ILE A 1011 8.18 -66.23 -40.30
CA ILE A 1011 8.81 -67.24 -41.13
C ILE A 1011 8.64 -68.59 -40.46
N ALA A 1012 8.02 -69.55 -41.15
CA ALA A 1012 7.97 -70.92 -40.65
C ALA A 1012 9.37 -71.56 -40.74
N PRO A 1013 9.77 -72.39 -39.75
CA PRO A 1013 11.04 -73.10 -39.80
C PRO A 1013 11.08 -74.04 -41.02
N GLU A 1014 12.19 -74.01 -41.75
CA GLU A 1014 12.41 -74.84 -42.93
C GLU A 1014 13.13 -76.13 -42.54
N VAL A 1015 12.60 -77.27 -43.01
CA VAL A 1015 13.23 -78.58 -42.86
C VAL A 1015 13.92 -78.96 -44.17
N THR A 1016 15.24 -79.06 -44.15
CA THR A 1016 16.11 -79.40 -45.27
C THR A 1016 16.95 -80.65 -44.97
N ASP A 1017 17.64 -81.18 -45.99
CA ASP A 1017 18.59 -82.29 -45.85
C ASP A 1017 18.06 -83.55 -45.15
N LEU A 1018 16.78 -83.90 -45.39
CA LEU A 1018 16.20 -85.13 -44.87
C LEU A 1018 16.96 -86.35 -45.41
N THR A 1019 17.72 -87.01 -44.54
CA THR A 1019 18.50 -88.20 -44.86
C THR A 1019 18.07 -89.38 -44.00
N ILE A 1020 17.93 -90.55 -44.64
CA ILE A 1020 17.62 -91.81 -43.98
C ILE A 1020 18.87 -92.67 -43.99
N ILE A 1021 19.31 -93.12 -42.81
CA ILE A 1021 20.50 -93.95 -42.64
C ILE A 1021 20.08 -95.30 -42.05
N PRO A 1022 20.46 -96.44 -42.67
CA PRO A 1022 21.21 -96.55 -43.93
C PRO A 1022 20.37 -96.19 -45.17
N THR A 1023 21.04 -95.71 -46.23
CA THR A 1023 20.41 -95.22 -47.46
C THR A 1023 19.58 -96.30 -48.15
N ILE A 1024 18.29 -96.03 -48.37
CA ILE A 1024 17.35 -96.95 -49.02
C ILE A 1024 17.48 -96.80 -50.54
N ASN A 1025 18.15 -97.74 -51.21
CA ASN A 1025 18.51 -97.62 -52.63
C ASN A 1025 17.43 -98.16 -53.61
N SER A 1026 16.21 -98.49 -53.17
CA SER A 1026 15.12 -98.94 -54.06
C SER A 1026 13.76 -99.01 -53.38
N ALA A 1027 12.72 -98.51 -54.07
CA ALA A 1027 11.33 -98.66 -53.65
C ALA A 1027 10.90 -100.14 -53.67
N GLY A 1028 10.34 -100.64 -52.57
CA GLY A 1028 9.76 -101.99 -52.46
C GLY A 1028 10.59 -103.06 -51.74
N THR A 1029 11.67 -102.69 -51.05
CA THR A 1029 12.49 -103.63 -50.28
C THR A 1029 12.00 -103.71 -48.83
N ASN A 1030 11.62 -104.90 -48.36
CA ASN A 1030 11.22 -105.13 -46.96
C ASN A 1030 12.47 -105.29 -46.08
N TYR A 1031 12.62 -104.40 -45.10
CA TYR A 1031 13.66 -104.45 -44.08
C TYR A 1031 13.05 -105.03 -42.79
N THR A 1032 13.68 -106.02 -42.19
CA THR A 1032 13.23 -106.65 -40.94
C THR A 1032 14.31 -106.46 -39.88
N ASN A 1033 13.95 -106.16 -38.63
CA ASN A 1033 14.86 -105.90 -37.51
C ASN A 1033 15.90 -104.79 -37.80
N SER A 1034 15.48 -103.73 -38.49
CA SER A 1034 16.38 -102.65 -38.89
C SER A 1034 16.09 -101.38 -38.09
N THR A 1035 17.13 -100.78 -37.54
CA THR A 1035 17.08 -99.43 -36.97
C THR A 1035 17.36 -98.44 -38.08
N PHE A 1036 16.49 -97.46 -38.26
CA PHE A 1036 16.69 -96.35 -39.19
C PHE A 1036 16.88 -95.06 -38.41
N THR A 1037 17.79 -94.23 -38.88
CA THR A 1037 17.93 -92.87 -38.36
C THR A 1037 17.48 -91.89 -39.43
N LEU A 1038 16.50 -91.06 -39.08
CA LEU A 1038 16.10 -89.88 -39.85
C LEU A 1038 16.90 -88.69 -39.31
N ASN A 1039 17.74 -88.10 -40.14
CA ASN A 1039 18.40 -86.83 -39.85
C ASN A 1039 17.78 -85.74 -40.71
N ALA A 1040 17.41 -84.63 -40.10
CA ALA A 1040 16.91 -83.46 -40.79
C ALA A 1040 17.61 -82.21 -40.24
N SER A 1041 18.00 -81.32 -41.15
CA SER A 1041 18.46 -79.98 -40.81
C SER A 1041 17.24 -79.07 -40.72
N VAL A 1042 17.08 -78.38 -39.61
CA VAL A 1042 16.04 -77.37 -39.41
C VAL A 1042 16.72 -76.02 -39.27
N SER A 1043 16.25 -75.06 -40.06
CA SER A 1043 16.74 -73.69 -40.01
C SER A 1043 15.57 -72.73 -39.93
N ASP A 1044 15.76 -71.66 -39.15
CA ASP A 1044 14.84 -70.53 -39.12
C ASP A 1044 15.64 -69.27 -39.45
N SER A 1045 15.20 -68.55 -40.49
CA SER A 1045 15.83 -67.30 -40.92
C SER A 1045 15.22 -66.07 -40.25
N GLY A 1046 14.13 -66.21 -39.49
CA GLY A 1046 13.52 -65.15 -38.70
C GLY A 1046 14.26 -64.97 -37.38
N ILE A 1047 13.87 -65.71 -36.35
CA ILE A 1047 14.52 -65.70 -35.04
C ILE A 1047 15.17 -67.07 -34.83
N GLY A 1048 16.48 -67.11 -34.62
CA GLY A 1048 17.23 -68.37 -34.51
C GLY A 1048 16.59 -69.41 -33.57
N LEU A 1049 16.75 -70.68 -33.91
CA LEU A 1049 16.11 -71.81 -33.21
C LEU A 1049 16.65 -72.00 -31.78
N ASN A 1050 15.90 -71.54 -30.77
CA ASN A 1050 16.21 -71.78 -29.36
C ASN A 1050 15.87 -73.22 -28.91
N THR A 1051 14.75 -73.77 -29.40
CA THR A 1051 14.33 -75.16 -29.20
C THR A 1051 13.57 -75.64 -30.43
N THR A 1052 13.92 -76.83 -30.94
CA THR A 1052 13.29 -77.39 -32.14
C THR A 1052 12.57 -78.68 -31.77
N THR A 1053 11.24 -78.71 -31.92
CA THR A 1053 10.48 -79.95 -31.79
C THR A 1053 10.25 -80.53 -33.17
N CYS A 1054 10.75 -81.75 -33.38
CA CYS A 1054 10.57 -82.47 -34.63
C CYS A 1054 9.66 -83.66 -34.42
N GLU A 1055 8.63 -83.73 -35.24
CA GLU A 1055 7.67 -84.83 -35.25
C GLU A 1055 7.74 -85.58 -36.57
N TYR A 1056 7.53 -86.89 -36.51
CA TYR A 1056 7.44 -87.74 -37.69
C TYR A 1056 6.17 -88.59 -37.62
N SER A 1057 5.61 -88.93 -38.78
CA SER A 1057 4.57 -89.93 -38.91
C SER A 1057 4.98 -90.98 -39.92
N LEU A 1058 4.70 -92.24 -39.59
CA LEU A 1058 4.72 -93.35 -40.54
C LEU A 1058 3.31 -93.52 -41.13
N ASN A 1059 3.19 -94.28 -42.23
CA ASN A 1059 1.92 -94.66 -42.84
C ASN A 1059 0.97 -93.48 -43.17
N ASN A 1060 1.50 -92.45 -43.83
CA ASN A 1060 0.70 -91.37 -44.41
C ASN A 1060 -0.08 -90.50 -43.39
N GLY A 1061 0.45 -90.33 -42.17
CA GLY A 1061 -0.09 -89.37 -41.19
C GLY A 1061 -0.97 -89.96 -40.09
N SER A 1062 -1.00 -91.29 -39.91
CA SER A 1062 -1.92 -91.93 -38.95
C SER A 1062 -1.60 -91.65 -37.47
N SER A 1063 -0.34 -91.32 -37.13
CA SER A 1063 0.08 -90.98 -35.77
C SER A 1063 1.45 -90.27 -35.78
N TRP A 1064 1.56 -89.15 -35.07
CA TRP A 1064 2.79 -88.38 -34.96
C TRP A 1064 3.54 -88.72 -33.67
N THR A 1065 4.85 -88.94 -33.77
CA THR A 1065 5.76 -89.13 -32.64
C THR A 1065 6.84 -88.06 -32.71
N GLY A 1066 7.17 -87.42 -31.59
CA GLY A 1066 8.09 -86.28 -31.56
C GLY A 1066 9.23 -86.39 -30.56
N ALA A 1067 10.29 -85.64 -30.82
CA ALA A 1067 11.38 -85.36 -29.89
C ALA A 1067 11.77 -83.87 -29.97
N THR A 1068 12.15 -83.28 -28.84
CA THR A 1068 12.58 -81.89 -28.76
C THR A 1068 14.10 -81.82 -28.62
N TYR A 1069 14.72 -80.96 -29.43
CA TYR A 1069 16.17 -80.75 -29.52
C TYR A 1069 16.51 -79.33 -29.12
N SER A 1070 17.68 -79.15 -28.51
CA SER A 1070 18.16 -77.85 -28.01
C SER A 1070 18.71 -76.91 -29.10
N SER A 1071 18.83 -77.38 -30.35
CA SER A 1071 19.14 -76.56 -31.53
C SER A 1071 18.90 -77.35 -32.83
N GLY A 1072 18.81 -76.62 -33.95
CA GLY A 1072 18.15 -76.96 -35.21
C GLY A 1072 18.45 -78.26 -35.97
N ASN A 1073 19.14 -79.27 -35.43
CA ASN A 1073 19.24 -80.57 -36.10
C ASN A 1073 18.42 -81.63 -35.39
N CYS A 1074 17.55 -82.29 -36.15
CA CYS A 1074 16.69 -83.34 -35.65
C CYS A 1074 17.21 -84.71 -36.05
N THR A 1075 17.45 -85.58 -35.06
CA THR A 1075 17.90 -86.95 -35.25
C THR A 1075 16.94 -87.92 -34.58
N ILE A 1076 16.11 -88.58 -35.38
CA ILE A 1076 15.05 -89.48 -34.90
C ILE A 1076 15.43 -90.92 -35.23
N THR A 1077 15.46 -91.78 -34.22
CA THR A 1077 15.77 -93.19 -34.39
C THR A 1077 14.46 -94.00 -34.42
N LEU A 1078 14.16 -94.57 -35.58
CA LEU A 1078 13.08 -95.54 -35.78
C LEU A 1078 13.63 -96.93 -35.47
N THR A 1079 13.02 -97.62 -34.51
CA THR A 1079 13.30 -99.04 -34.28
C THR A 1079 12.04 -99.80 -34.66
N ASP A 1080 12.13 -100.61 -35.71
CA ASP A 1080 11.06 -101.55 -36.06
C ASP A 1080 10.83 -102.47 -34.84
N GLN A 1081 9.63 -102.41 -34.26
CA GLN A 1081 9.19 -103.42 -33.31
C GLN A 1081 8.41 -104.46 -34.11
N PRO A 1082 8.70 -105.75 -33.92
CA PRO A 1082 8.37 -106.84 -34.86
C PRO A 1082 6.88 -107.02 -35.17
#